data_AF-A0AAF3J8X0-F1
#
_entry.id   AF-A0AAF3J8X0-F1
#
_cell.length_a   1.000
_cell.length_b   1.000
_cell.length_c   1.000
_cell.angle_alpha   90.00
_cell.angle_beta   90.00
_cell.angle_gamma   90.00
#
_symmetry.space_group_name_H-M   'P 1'
#
loop_
_entity.id
_entity.type
_entity.pdbx_description
1 polymer ?
#
loop_
_entity_poly.entity_id
_entity_poly.type
_entity_poly.pdbx_seq_one_letter_code
_entity_poly.pdbx_strand_id
1 'polypeptide(L)'
;MLTRDYPSSIRVLFAKNPPDAFDNCGHFPTLQPTVDCPFPGWSVEIFSSLMQALQIKIEPLVFENSPGNVDWGSLQPNNSWSGALGFLQNGTVDAICLQFQRTTNRERDFDFTYPITFIQAEIIVPEVDGSYTLSLLDVFKPFTGEAWLFFGISLIVCLLIFIFVSHVERLIADGKKKDLDLWETTWGILAFQMYQPSPSFQLVSDGGKILYTIFGVVHILLLMGLYQSYLITALLQPGDPYPFRNLEQMSAMIKSKEYQLLESDGGNWVYDEIRTSPIFSSLRQALEKNPAVMLTSDGELVPTAQKGKYVFFSQIDACTSYQLQDYCGFLTVMEDLPQVTSHFLFQKNSSFVEAVNQQIILQQSFIMRTYTKYFDSGFNTGTKHIICPASTIDDITPLALRNCAGIFWLLFIEEVERHLERGKEFLAKAQFADALNSYHAAIELDPTNYQTFYRRATVYLAMGKSKSALPDLDKVVQLKPDFTAARIQRGNVLLKQGELDAAQQDFDSVLSVEPNNNEVAAKVEHINELRQMVSNGEHFLENGEFQEAEHYLSKAIETMMWDGSLYKMRGECYKHLGETQKAIADLRNVAKLFSDSTDVYLDVSKLYYSIGDVEESLNQIRECLKLDADHKKCKDFYKGVKKLAKMREDLNKLVSKQDWMGCLEKGQSILKAETKVPSIQFDVFRQTCKCNLNAGHVREAIQECSEVLKNQDENDVEVLCDRGEAHILNEDWDAAIADFQKALKANEEHKKAREGLQKAERLKKQAGKRDYYKILGVRRNANKREIMKAYRKLAQQWHPDNFQDDEEKKKAQDKFINIAAAKEVLTDEEKRRQFDQGIDPLDPQAQQGGGGHWGHHQGFQHQGFPHGFNPFGDGGGSFKFHFG
;
A
#
# COMPACT_ATOMS: atom_id res chain seq x y z
N MET A 1 -59.49 12.86 19.28
CA MET A 1 -60.54 13.41 20.14
C MET A 1 -60.39 12.82 21.53
N LEU A 2 -59.83 13.60 22.46
CA LEU A 2 -60.11 13.57 23.90
C LEU A 2 -59.72 14.95 24.41
N THR A 3 -60.72 15.84 24.48
CA THR A 3 -60.65 17.15 25.13
C THR A 3 -60.65 16.92 26.64
N ARG A 4 -59.46 16.73 27.22
CA ARG A 4 -59.22 16.95 28.65
C ARG A 4 -58.41 18.23 28.77
N ASP A 5 -58.89 19.19 29.56
CA ASP A 5 -58.13 20.40 29.90
C ASP A 5 -56.98 20.01 30.83
N TYR A 6 -55.83 19.69 30.25
CA TYR A 6 -54.60 19.55 31.01
C TYR A 6 -54.04 20.95 31.33
N PRO A 7 -53.39 21.14 32.49
CA PRO A 7 -52.65 22.37 32.77
C PRO A 7 -51.68 22.69 31.63
N SER A 8 -51.57 23.97 31.27
CA SER A 8 -50.71 24.43 30.16
C SER A 8 -49.22 24.27 30.43
N SER A 9 -48.83 24.03 31.69
CA SER A 9 -47.45 23.79 32.10
C SER A 9 -47.35 22.73 33.18
N ILE A 10 -46.14 22.17 33.33
CA ILE A 10 -45.79 21.14 34.30
C ILE A 10 -44.42 21.43 34.92
N ARG A 11 -44.29 21.34 36.24
CA ARG A 11 -43.02 21.52 36.96
C ARG A 11 -42.25 20.21 36.98
N VAL A 12 -41.05 20.21 36.42
CA VAL A 12 -40.28 18.98 36.19
C VAL A 12 -38.91 19.09 36.80
N LEU A 13 -38.54 18.09 37.60
CA LEU A 13 -37.20 17.98 38.18
C LEU A 13 -36.22 17.40 37.16
N PHE A 14 -35.08 18.06 36.98
CA PHE A 14 -33.94 17.59 36.18
C PHE A 14 -32.71 17.46 37.10
N ALA A 15 -31.95 16.39 36.95
CA ALA A 15 -30.67 16.21 37.64
C ALA A 15 -29.58 15.88 36.62
N LYS A 16 -28.34 16.26 36.91
CA LYS A 16 -27.20 15.95 36.04
C LYS A 16 -26.86 14.46 36.19
N ASN A 17 -27.24 13.64 35.22
CA ASN A 17 -27.09 12.18 35.29
C ASN A 17 -26.82 11.61 33.89
N PRO A 18 -25.58 11.55 33.41
CA PRO A 18 -25.27 10.88 32.14
C PRO A 18 -25.66 9.39 32.20
N PRO A 19 -26.21 8.78 31.13
CA PRO A 19 -26.57 9.39 29.84
C PRO A 19 -28.01 9.98 29.81
N ASP A 20 -28.77 9.90 30.91
CA ASP A 20 -30.14 10.45 31.01
C ASP A 20 -30.24 11.95 30.73
N ALA A 21 -29.27 12.72 31.25
CA ALA A 21 -29.21 14.18 31.14
C ALA A 21 -27.74 14.65 31.22
N PHE A 22 -27.23 15.21 30.14
CA PHE A 22 -25.87 15.77 30.07
C PHE A 22 -25.86 17.26 30.44
N ASP A 23 -24.78 17.73 31.06
CA ASP A 23 -24.59 19.14 31.43
C ASP A 23 -23.56 19.88 30.56
N ASN A 24 -23.04 19.23 29.52
CA ASN A 24 -22.01 19.75 28.62
C ASN A 24 -22.53 20.75 27.55
N CYS A 25 -23.83 21.05 27.55
CA CYS A 25 -24.51 21.84 26.51
C CYS A 25 -24.54 23.36 26.76
N GLY A 26 -23.69 23.89 27.65
CA GLY A 26 -23.59 25.32 27.99
C GLY A 26 -24.74 25.87 28.85
N HIS A 27 -25.97 25.38 28.68
CA HIS A 27 -27.13 25.63 29.55
C HIS A 27 -27.83 24.31 29.94
N PHE A 28 -28.24 24.18 31.19
CA PHE A 28 -28.90 22.97 31.71
C PHE A 28 -30.26 23.30 32.36
N PRO A 29 -31.33 22.54 32.04
CA PRO A 29 -31.40 21.48 31.03
C PRO A 29 -31.56 22.05 29.61
N THR A 30 -30.91 21.43 28.62
CA THR A 30 -31.19 21.71 27.20
C THR A 30 -32.27 20.75 26.72
N LEU A 31 -33.49 21.25 26.45
CA LEU A 31 -34.66 20.38 26.21
C LEU A 31 -34.72 19.78 24.79
N GLN A 32 -33.98 20.30 23.83
CA GLN A 32 -33.99 19.80 22.45
C GLN A 32 -32.57 19.77 21.86
N PRO A 33 -32.25 18.78 21.00
CA PRO A 33 -30.97 18.75 20.30
C PRO A 33 -30.79 19.98 19.41
N THR A 34 -29.62 20.60 19.49
CA THR A 34 -29.20 21.73 18.64
C THR A 34 -27.84 21.42 18.01
N VAL A 35 -27.38 22.29 17.10
CA VAL A 35 -26.04 22.15 16.50
C VAL A 35 -24.95 22.22 17.58
N ASP A 36 -25.14 23.08 18.60
CA ASP A 36 -24.19 23.28 19.69
C ASP A 36 -24.34 22.24 20.83
N CYS A 37 -25.49 21.55 20.90
CA CYS A 37 -25.80 20.50 21.85
C CYS A 37 -26.55 19.34 21.16
N PRO A 38 -25.86 18.45 20.44
CA PRO A 38 -26.51 17.34 19.74
C PRO A 38 -26.98 16.21 20.68
N PHE A 39 -26.49 16.19 21.92
CA PHE A 39 -26.75 15.13 22.92
C PHE A 39 -27.19 15.69 24.29
N PRO A 40 -28.39 16.27 24.41
CA PRO A 40 -28.88 16.79 25.69
C PRO A 40 -29.17 15.73 26.77
N GLY A 41 -29.39 14.47 26.38
CA GLY A 41 -29.64 13.34 27.28
C GLY A 41 -30.80 12.45 26.85
N TRP A 42 -30.68 11.16 27.12
CA TRP A 42 -31.66 10.12 26.78
C TRP A 42 -33.05 10.42 27.33
N SER A 43 -33.15 10.66 28.64
CA SER A 43 -34.40 10.98 29.32
C SER A 43 -34.95 12.34 28.90
N VAL A 44 -34.06 13.33 28.73
CA VAL A 44 -34.44 14.70 28.35
C VAL A 44 -35.09 14.76 26.97
N GLU A 45 -34.51 14.09 25.96
CA GLU A 45 -35.07 14.09 24.60
C GLU A 45 -36.44 13.43 24.54
N ILE A 46 -36.60 12.28 25.22
CA ILE A 46 -37.88 11.58 25.25
C ILE A 46 -38.93 12.42 25.96
N PHE A 47 -38.64 12.87 27.17
CA PHE A 47 -39.62 13.61 27.98
C PHE A 47 -40.04 14.91 27.27
N SER A 48 -39.10 15.63 26.68
CA SER A 48 -39.36 16.83 25.89
C SER A 48 -40.24 16.56 24.67
N SER A 49 -39.97 15.50 23.91
CA SER A 49 -40.79 15.08 22.76
C SER A 49 -42.22 14.71 23.17
N LEU A 50 -42.38 14.02 24.30
CA LEU A 50 -43.70 13.66 24.83
C LEU A 50 -44.49 14.90 25.24
N MET A 51 -43.87 15.83 25.97
CA MET A 51 -44.53 17.08 26.39
C MET A 51 -44.88 17.98 25.20
N GLN A 52 -44.00 18.06 24.20
CA GLN A 52 -44.24 18.84 22.98
C GLN A 52 -45.44 18.29 22.18
N ALA A 53 -45.55 16.97 22.06
CA ALA A 53 -46.69 16.33 21.40
C ALA A 53 -48.03 16.59 22.12
N LEU A 54 -47.98 16.73 23.46
CA LEU A 54 -49.14 17.09 24.29
C LEU A 54 -49.39 18.60 24.38
N GLN A 55 -48.52 19.44 23.79
CA GLN A 55 -48.56 20.90 23.90
C GLN A 55 -48.47 21.42 25.34
N ILE A 56 -47.77 20.69 26.21
CA ILE A 56 -47.54 21.07 27.62
C ILE A 56 -46.17 21.75 27.74
N LYS A 57 -46.13 22.92 28.38
CA LYS A 57 -44.88 23.66 28.62
C LYS A 57 -44.14 23.09 29.84
N ILE A 58 -42.85 22.78 29.69
CA ILE A 58 -42.00 22.34 30.80
C ILE A 58 -41.50 23.55 31.60
N GLU A 59 -41.68 23.53 32.91
CA GLU A 59 -41.06 24.44 33.87
C GLU A 59 -39.93 23.69 34.60
N PRO A 60 -38.66 23.86 34.19
CA PRO A 60 -37.56 23.07 34.73
C PRO A 60 -37.16 23.53 36.14
N LEU A 61 -37.05 22.58 37.06
CA LEU A 61 -36.36 22.72 38.34
C LEU A 61 -35.09 21.88 38.29
N VAL A 62 -33.94 22.46 38.60
CA VAL A 62 -32.65 21.75 38.61
C VAL A 62 -32.34 21.27 40.03
N PHE A 63 -32.12 19.97 40.17
CA PHE A 63 -31.59 19.35 41.37
C PHE A 63 -30.09 19.68 41.47
N GLU A 64 -29.64 20.27 42.58
CA GLU A 64 -28.22 20.61 42.76
C GLU A 64 -27.41 19.34 43.06
N ASN A 65 -26.71 18.83 42.05
CA ASN A 65 -25.86 17.65 42.19
C ASN A 65 -24.61 17.71 41.31
N SER A 66 -23.57 16.95 41.70
CA SER A 66 -22.47 16.60 40.80
C SER A 66 -22.96 15.59 39.77
N PRO A 67 -22.50 15.63 38.50
CA PRO A 67 -22.92 14.68 37.46
C PRO A 67 -22.79 13.23 37.92
N GLY A 68 -23.88 12.46 37.82
CA GLY A 68 -23.93 11.05 38.22
C GLY A 68 -24.07 10.78 39.72
N ASN A 69 -24.07 11.82 40.56
CA ASN A 69 -24.28 11.69 42.01
C ASN A 69 -25.67 12.22 42.40
N VAL A 70 -26.71 11.52 41.97
CA VAL A 70 -28.10 11.88 42.25
C VAL A 70 -28.57 11.16 43.52
N ASP A 71 -29.08 11.90 44.50
CA ASP A 71 -29.89 11.31 45.58
C ASP A 71 -31.27 10.98 45.00
N TRP A 72 -31.45 9.73 44.57
CA TRP A 72 -32.71 9.25 44.00
C TRP A 72 -33.84 9.29 45.04
N GLY A 73 -33.50 9.20 46.33
CA GLY A 73 -34.43 9.21 47.44
C GLY A 73 -34.62 7.82 48.04
N SER A 74 -34.40 7.72 49.35
CA SER A 74 -34.62 6.52 50.14
C SER A 74 -35.81 6.69 51.08
N LEU A 75 -36.52 5.59 51.34
CA LEU A 75 -37.66 5.59 52.25
C LEU A 75 -37.16 5.67 53.70
N GLN A 76 -37.43 6.78 54.36
CA GLN A 76 -37.04 7.00 55.75
C GLN A 76 -38.02 6.31 56.72
N PRO A 77 -37.60 6.00 57.97
CA PRO A 77 -38.44 5.31 58.95
C PRO A 77 -39.77 6.00 59.28
N ASN A 78 -39.88 7.29 58.99
CA ASN A 78 -41.09 8.11 59.17
C ASN A 78 -42.06 8.05 57.96
N ASN A 79 -41.86 7.13 57.00
CA ASN A 79 -42.61 7.02 55.74
C ASN A 79 -42.50 8.24 54.80
N SER A 80 -41.50 9.11 54.98
CA SER A 80 -41.17 10.16 54.01
C SER A 80 -40.02 9.73 53.10
N TRP A 81 -40.01 10.21 51.87
CA TRP A 81 -38.91 10.01 50.93
C TRP A 81 -37.90 11.16 51.02
N SER A 82 -36.60 10.84 50.97
CA SER A 82 -35.53 11.81 50.75
C SER A 82 -35.30 12.09 49.25
N GLY A 83 -34.30 12.90 48.91
CA GLY A 83 -33.84 13.07 47.54
C GLY A 83 -34.90 13.52 46.53
N ALA A 84 -34.71 13.11 45.27
CA ALA A 84 -35.61 13.42 44.17
C ALA A 84 -37.07 12.97 44.42
N LEU A 85 -37.26 11.78 45.00
CA LEU A 85 -38.60 11.27 45.37
C LEU A 85 -39.28 12.13 46.45
N GLY A 86 -38.52 12.72 47.38
CA GLY A 86 -39.06 13.66 48.38
C GLY A 86 -39.63 14.94 47.76
N PHE A 87 -38.97 15.49 46.72
CA PHE A 87 -39.49 16.65 45.98
C PHE A 87 -40.83 16.35 45.31
N LEU A 88 -40.97 15.14 44.77
CA LEU A 88 -42.20 14.67 44.13
C LEU A 88 -43.30 14.37 45.16
N GLN A 89 -42.96 13.74 46.29
CA GLN A 89 -43.92 13.41 47.36
C GLN A 89 -44.51 14.69 47.99
N ASN A 90 -43.67 15.70 48.21
CA ASN A 90 -44.07 16.98 48.79
C ASN A 90 -44.81 17.90 47.81
N GLY A 91 -44.91 17.54 46.53
CA GLY A 91 -45.59 18.34 45.50
C GLY A 91 -44.83 19.58 45.05
N THR A 92 -43.52 19.65 45.32
CA THR A 92 -42.63 20.71 44.83
C THR A 92 -42.51 20.67 43.31
N VAL A 93 -42.52 19.45 42.75
CA VAL A 93 -42.54 19.17 41.31
C VAL A 93 -43.69 18.20 41.00
N ASP A 94 -44.16 18.21 39.76
CA ASP A 94 -45.27 17.37 39.29
C ASP A 94 -44.76 16.06 38.65
N ALA A 95 -43.52 16.09 38.13
CA ALA A 95 -42.84 14.96 37.51
C ALA A 95 -41.31 15.05 37.67
N ILE A 96 -40.62 13.93 37.47
CA ILE A 96 -39.15 13.86 37.43
C ILE A 96 -38.71 13.36 36.04
N CYS A 97 -37.80 14.09 35.39
CA CYS A 97 -37.20 13.71 34.12
C CYS A 97 -35.95 12.84 34.32
N LEU A 98 -36.13 11.72 35.02
CA LEU A 98 -35.16 10.64 35.20
C LEU A 98 -35.90 9.31 35.11
N GLN A 99 -35.16 8.25 34.80
CA GLN A 99 -35.68 6.89 34.75
C GLN A 99 -35.67 6.24 36.12
N PHE A 100 -36.83 5.76 36.59
CA PHE A 100 -36.93 5.00 37.83
C PHE A 100 -37.54 3.62 37.60
N GLN A 101 -37.06 2.68 38.41
CA GLN A 101 -37.53 1.31 38.41
C GLN A 101 -38.75 1.17 39.31
N ARG A 102 -39.70 0.38 38.82
CA ARG A 102 -40.97 0.14 39.47
C ARG A 102 -40.81 -0.89 40.59
N THR A 103 -40.96 -0.45 41.84
CA THR A 103 -40.89 -1.28 43.06
C THR A 103 -42.14 -1.11 43.92
N THR A 104 -42.46 -2.12 44.75
CA THR A 104 -43.66 -2.12 45.60
C THR A 104 -43.78 -0.88 46.49
N ASN A 105 -42.66 -0.42 47.06
CA ASN A 105 -42.64 0.76 47.94
C ASN A 105 -42.89 2.07 47.16
N ARG A 106 -42.33 2.20 45.96
CA ARG A 106 -42.49 3.41 45.14
C ARG A 106 -43.89 3.49 44.51
N GLU A 107 -44.46 2.36 44.09
CA GLU A 107 -45.83 2.30 43.53
C GLU A 107 -46.91 2.77 44.50
N ARG A 108 -46.69 2.56 45.80
CA ARG A 108 -47.58 3.03 46.87
C ARG A 108 -47.72 4.55 46.81
N ASP A 109 -46.62 5.26 46.62
CA ASP A 109 -46.54 6.71 46.85
C ASP A 109 -46.44 7.55 45.55
N PHE A 110 -46.20 6.92 44.40
CA PHE A 110 -46.03 7.61 43.11
C PHE A 110 -46.80 6.91 41.97
N ASP A 111 -47.01 7.64 40.88
CA ASP A 111 -47.59 7.08 39.65
C ASP A 111 -46.51 6.90 38.57
N PHE A 112 -46.56 5.73 37.93
CA PHE A 112 -45.61 5.31 36.92
C PHE A 112 -46.24 5.39 35.53
N THR A 113 -45.46 5.83 34.53
CA THR A 113 -45.89 5.78 33.13
C THR A 113 -45.94 4.36 32.58
N TYR A 114 -46.30 4.19 31.31
CA TYR A 114 -45.99 3.01 30.54
C TYR A 114 -44.46 2.83 30.48
N PRO A 115 -43.93 1.59 30.50
CA PRO A 115 -42.49 1.36 30.51
C PRO A 115 -41.81 1.96 29.28
N ILE A 116 -40.71 2.67 29.52
CA ILE A 116 -39.85 3.25 28.48
C ILE A 116 -38.87 2.19 27.97
N THR A 117 -38.20 1.48 28.89
CA THR A 117 -37.23 0.41 28.61
C THR A 117 -37.33 -0.71 29.65
N PHE A 118 -36.76 -1.86 29.32
CA PHE A 118 -36.52 -2.95 30.28
C PHE A 118 -35.06 -2.92 30.68
N ILE A 119 -34.80 -3.06 31.98
CA ILE A 119 -33.46 -2.98 32.55
C ILE A 119 -33.19 -4.25 33.33
N GLN A 120 -31.99 -4.79 33.19
CA GLN A 120 -31.50 -5.90 33.98
C GLN A 120 -30.46 -5.38 34.97
N ALA A 121 -30.54 -5.83 36.22
CA ALA A 121 -29.49 -5.60 37.19
C ALA A 121 -28.23 -6.35 36.78
N GLU A 122 -27.07 -5.77 37.06
CA GLU A 122 -25.77 -6.38 36.75
C GLU A 122 -24.84 -6.28 37.95
N ILE A 123 -23.98 -7.28 38.12
CA ILE A 123 -22.88 -7.26 39.09
C ILE A 123 -21.62 -6.87 38.35
N ILE A 124 -20.95 -5.82 38.84
CA ILE A 124 -19.67 -5.37 38.33
C ILE A 124 -18.58 -5.90 39.26
N VAL A 125 -17.59 -6.57 38.66
CA VAL A 125 -16.42 -7.09 39.35
C VAL A 125 -15.16 -6.65 38.62
N PRO A 126 -14.12 -6.17 39.30
CA PRO A 126 -12.84 -5.91 38.66
C PRO A 126 -12.31 -7.22 38.06
N GLU A 127 -11.83 -7.14 36.83
CA GLU A 127 -11.09 -8.22 36.21
C GLU A 127 -9.89 -8.51 37.11
N VAL A 128 -9.71 -9.79 37.43
CA VAL A 128 -8.54 -10.18 38.21
C VAL A 128 -7.36 -10.07 37.27
N ASP A 129 -6.66 -8.93 37.34
CA ASP A 129 -5.31 -8.79 36.85
C ASP A 129 -4.52 -9.93 37.49
N GLY A 130 -4.32 -11.00 36.73
CA GLY A 130 -3.29 -11.93 37.08
C GLY A 130 -1.98 -11.19 36.91
N SER A 131 -1.54 -10.48 37.94
CA SER A 131 -0.13 -10.15 38.07
C SER A 131 0.58 -11.49 38.22
N TYR A 132 0.96 -12.02 37.06
CA TYR A 132 1.85 -13.13 36.73
C TYR A 132 3.08 -13.26 37.64
N THR A 133 2.99 -13.44 38.96
CA THR A 133 4.17 -13.89 39.71
C THR A 133 4.43 -15.34 39.33
N LEU A 134 5.23 -15.52 38.28
CA LEU A 134 5.69 -16.81 37.80
C LEU A 134 6.43 -17.50 38.95
N SER A 135 5.82 -18.51 39.58
CA SER A 135 6.48 -19.28 40.61
C SER A 135 6.98 -20.58 40.00
N LEU A 136 8.25 -20.90 40.23
CA LEU A 136 8.85 -22.17 39.83
C LEU A 136 8.07 -23.38 40.39
N LEU A 137 7.27 -23.19 41.44
CA LEU A 137 6.44 -24.20 42.07
C LEU A 137 5.13 -24.49 41.32
N ASP A 138 4.75 -23.67 40.34
CA ASP A 138 3.50 -23.82 39.59
C ASP A 138 3.46 -25.12 38.75
N VAL A 139 4.62 -25.67 38.40
CA VAL A 139 4.79 -26.97 37.72
C VAL A 139 4.23 -28.12 38.56
N PHE A 140 4.18 -27.99 39.89
CA PHE A 140 3.69 -29.04 40.78
C PHE A 140 2.18 -28.97 41.05
N LYS A 141 1.49 -27.91 40.63
CA LYS A 141 0.02 -27.75 40.83
C LYS A 141 -0.86 -28.88 40.30
N PRO A 142 -0.53 -29.61 39.21
CA PRO A 142 -1.42 -30.63 38.66
C PRO A 142 -1.73 -31.78 39.63
N PHE A 143 -0.87 -32.03 40.62
CA PHE A 143 -1.12 -33.03 41.66
C PHE A 143 -1.01 -32.42 43.05
N THR A 144 -1.75 -32.98 44.01
CA THR A 144 -1.61 -32.61 45.43
C THR A 144 -0.18 -32.85 45.91
N GLY A 145 0.33 -32.02 46.84
CA GLY A 145 1.69 -32.18 47.39
C GLY A 145 1.97 -33.59 47.92
N GLU A 146 0.96 -34.28 48.45
CA GLU A 146 1.06 -35.68 48.89
C GLU A 146 1.42 -36.64 47.75
N ALA A 147 0.85 -36.44 46.56
CA ALA A 147 1.11 -37.30 45.40
C ALA A 147 2.54 -37.14 44.87
N TRP A 148 3.06 -35.92 44.83
CA TRP A 148 4.46 -35.66 44.50
C TRP A 148 5.42 -36.29 45.50
N LEU A 149 5.06 -36.28 46.78
CA LEU A 149 5.84 -36.94 47.84
C LEU A 149 5.86 -38.47 47.62
N PHE A 150 4.73 -39.07 47.23
CA PHE A 150 4.68 -40.49 46.86
C PHE A 150 5.50 -40.82 45.60
N PHE A 151 5.50 -39.96 44.58
CA PHE A 151 6.35 -40.14 43.39
C PHE A 151 7.83 -40.07 43.73
N GLY A 152 8.24 -39.12 44.57
CA GLY A 152 9.61 -39.02 45.06
C GLY A 152 10.05 -40.26 45.85
N ILE A 153 9.21 -40.74 46.77
CA ILE A 153 9.48 -41.98 47.53
C ILE A 153 9.57 -43.19 46.61
N SER A 154 8.66 -43.30 45.64
CA SER A 154 8.66 -44.39 44.65
C SER A 154 9.97 -44.40 43.86
N LEU A 155 10.42 -43.25 43.37
CA LEU A 155 11.68 -43.13 42.62
C LEU A 155 12.90 -43.55 43.47
N ILE A 156 12.97 -43.11 44.73
CA ILE A 156 14.05 -43.47 45.66
C ILE A 156 14.08 -44.98 45.92
N VAL A 157 12.93 -45.59 46.21
CA VAL A 157 12.83 -47.04 46.41
C VAL A 157 13.28 -47.80 45.17
N CYS A 158 12.95 -47.29 43.98
CA CYS A 158 13.34 -47.92 42.72
C CYS A 158 14.84 -47.79 42.45
N LEU A 159 15.45 -46.64 42.72
CA LEU A 159 16.90 -46.48 42.63
C LEU A 159 17.61 -47.48 43.56
N LEU A 160 17.13 -47.66 44.79
CA LEU A 160 17.70 -48.65 45.72
C LEU A 160 17.57 -50.09 45.21
N ILE A 161 16.41 -50.46 44.63
CA ILE A 161 16.21 -51.79 44.04
C ILE A 161 17.15 -52.00 42.85
N PHE A 162 17.30 -51.04 41.93
CA PHE A 162 18.16 -51.20 40.76
C PHE A 162 19.66 -51.18 41.11
N ILE A 163 20.07 -50.42 42.12
CA ILE A 163 21.43 -50.50 42.67
C ILE A 163 21.68 -51.90 43.24
N PHE A 164 20.72 -52.45 43.99
CA PHE A 164 20.83 -53.81 44.55
C PHE A 164 20.87 -54.89 43.46
N VAL A 165 19.97 -54.82 42.47
CA VAL A 165 19.94 -55.76 41.33
C VAL A 165 21.24 -55.67 40.53
N SER A 166 21.73 -54.46 40.25
CA SER A 166 23.01 -54.24 39.56
C SER A 166 24.18 -54.84 40.33
N HIS A 167 24.18 -54.71 41.66
CA HIS A 167 25.19 -55.30 42.53
C HIS A 167 25.14 -56.84 42.52
N VAL A 168 23.96 -57.42 42.62
CA VAL A 168 23.76 -58.89 42.59
C VAL A 168 24.15 -59.48 41.23
N GLU A 169 23.77 -58.85 40.12
CA GLU A 169 24.13 -59.33 38.78
C GLU A 169 25.65 -59.29 38.53
N ARG A 170 26.34 -58.23 38.98
CA ARG A 170 27.80 -58.13 38.88
C ARG A 170 28.51 -59.19 39.73
N LEU A 171 27.97 -59.52 40.90
CA LEU A 171 28.50 -60.62 41.74
C LEU A 171 28.36 -61.99 41.07
N ILE A 172 27.26 -62.22 40.34
CA ILE A 172 27.00 -63.48 39.63
C ILE A 172 27.83 -63.58 38.34
N ALA A 173 28.01 -62.48 37.61
CA ALA A 173 28.68 -62.47 36.30
C ALA A 173 30.21 -62.59 36.37
N ASP A 174 30.87 -61.90 37.30
CA ASP A 174 32.34 -61.77 37.30
C ASP A 174 33.06 -62.57 38.40
N GLY A 175 32.34 -63.17 39.35
CA GLY A 175 32.92 -64.02 40.40
C GLY A 175 33.95 -63.33 41.33
N LYS A 176 34.17 -62.01 41.21
CA LYS A 176 35.05 -61.19 42.05
C LYS A 176 34.36 -59.90 42.47
N LYS A 177 34.46 -59.56 43.77
CA LYS A 177 34.08 -58.24 44.31
C LYS A 177 34.98 -57.16 43.72
N LYS A 178 34.51 -56.42 42.71
CA LYS A 178 35.00 -55.06 42.43
C LYS A 178 34.10 -54.07 43.16
N ASP A 179 34.70 -53.03 43.73
CA ASP A 179 33.97 -51.97 44.43
C ASP A 179 33.00 -51.27 43.48
N LEU A 180 31.76 -51.09 43.95
CA LEU A 180 30.69 -50.46 43.20
C LEU A 180 30.82 -48.94 43.37
N ASP A 181 31.13 -48.20 42.30
CA ASP A 181 30.99 -46.75 42.34
C ASP A 181 29.50 -46.41 42.35
N LEU A 182 29.01 -46.09 43.55
CA LEU A 182 27.61 -45.80 43.80
C LEU A 182 27.17 -44.54 43.04
N TRP A 183 28.06 -43.57 42.84
CA TRP A 183 27.74 -42.30 42.18
C TRP A 183 27.55 -42.49 40.68
N GLU A 184 28.51 -43.11 39.99
CA GLU A 184 28.38 -43.39 38.55
C GLU A 184 27.23 -44.35 38.25
N THR A 185 27.02 -45.36 39.10
CA THR A 185 25.92 -46.32 38.92
C THR A 185 24.56 -45.64 39.09
N THR A 186 24.42 -44.77 40.10
CA THR A 186 23.18 -44.02 40.34
C THR A 186 22.89 -43.03 39.21
N TRP A 187 23.91 -42.29 38.74
CA TRP A 187 23.75 -41.39 37.60
C TRP A 187 23.51 -42.13 36.28
N GLY A 188 24.14 -43.28 36.08
CA GLY A 188 23.89 -44.13 34.92
C GLY A 188 22.44 -44.64 34.89
N ILE A 189 21.89 -45.03 36.03
CA ILE A 189 20.48 -45.44 36.16
C ILE A 189 19.54 -44.26 35.89
N LEU A 190 19.82 -43.08 36.45
CA LEU A 190 19.02 -41.86 36.25
C LEU A 190 19.03 -41.39 34.78
N ALA A 191 20.20 -41.32 34.15
CA ALA A 191 20.35 -40.92 32.74
C ALA A 191 19.62 -41.89 31.80
N PHE A 192 19.71 -43.19 32.08
CA PHE A 192 19.04 -44.22 31.28
C PHE A 192 17.51 -44.22 31.51
N GLN A 193 17.03 -43.85 32.70
CA GLN A 193 15.60 -43.60 32.96
C GLN A 193 15.05 -42.34 32.26
N MET A 194 15.89 -41.34 31.98
CA MET A 194 15.54 -40.11 31.25
C MET A 194 15.73 -40.22 29.72
N TYR A 195 15.76 -41.45 29.18
CA TYR A 195 15.88 -41.72 27.73
C TYR A 195 17.21 -41.28 27.10
N GLN A 196 18.29 -41.19 27.88
CA GLN A 196 19.64 -41.04 27.36
C GLN A 196 20.41 -42.35 27.50
N PRO A 197 20.86 -42.98 26.39
CA PRO A 197 21.65 -44.20 26.48
C PRO A 197 22.99 -43.89 27.16
N SER A 198 23.14 -44.26 28.43
CA SER A 198 24.40 -44.16 29.15
C SER A 198 25.26 -45.40 28.89
N PRO A 199 26.52 -45.25 28.42
CA PRO A 199 27.43 -46.37 28.23
C PRO A 199 27.90 -47.01 29.56
N SER A 200 27.67 -46.37 30.71
CA SER A 200 28.16 -46.83 32.02
C SER A 200 27.28 -47.88 32.72
N PHE A 201 26.07 -48.16 32.21
CA PHE A 201 25.13 -49.10 32.82
C PHE A 201 24.63 -50.16 31.84
N GLN A 202 25.01 -51.43 32.05
CA GLN A 202 24.53 -52.58 31.29
C GLN A 202 24.05 -53.68 32.25
N LEU A 203 22.79 -54.11 32.10
CA LEU A 203 22.22 -55.28 32.79
C LEU A 203 22.64 -56.55 32.03
N VAL A 204 23.18 -57.53 32.74
CA VAL A 204 23.81 -58.71 32.13
C VAL A 204 22.80 -59.84 31.99
N SER A 205 21.89 -60.00 32.96
CA SER A 205 20.90 -61.08 32.95
C SER A 205 19.60 -60.71 32.22
N ASP A 206 18.98 -61.70 31.58
CA ASP A 206 17.69 -61.50 30.91
C ASP A 206 16.56 -61.23 31.92
N GLY A 207 16.68 -61.72 33.16
CA GLY A 207 15.75 -61.43 34.26
C GLY A 207 15.77 -59.95 34.68
N GLY A 208 16.96 -59.36 34.80
CA GLY A 208 17.13 -57.93 35.10
C GLY A 208 16.62 -57.05 33.98
N LYS A 209 16.85 -57.43 32.71
CA LYS A 209 16.30 -56.72 31.55
C LYS A 209 14.78 -56.78 31.50
N ILE A 210 14.16 -57.93 31.79
CA ILE A 210 12.68 -58.07 31.83
C ILE A 210 12.09 -57.24 32.96
N LEU A 211 12.63 -57.34 34.18
CA LEU A 211 12.18 -56.55 35.33
C LEU A 211 12.30 -55.05 35.06
N TYR A 212 13.41 -54.61 34.45
CA TYR A 212 13.63 -53.24 34.04
C TYR A 212 12.65 -52.80 32.95
N THR A 213 12.38 -53.64 31.95
CA THR A 213 11.45 -53.30 30.86
C THR A 213 10.03 -53.16 31.40
N ILE A 214 9.58 -54.07 32.26
CA ILE A 214 8.27 -53.98 32.92
C ILE A 214 8.19 -52.70 33.76
N PHE A 215 9.24 -52.41 34.54
CA PHE A 215 9.26 -51.23 35.39
C PHE A 215 9.33 -49.92 34.58
N GLY A 216 10.15 -49.86 33.54
CA GLY A 216 10.26 -48.71 32.64
C GLY A 216 8.95 -48.44 31.90
N VAL A 217 8.29 -49.50 31.40
CA VAL A 217 6.95 -49.42 30.80
C VAL A 217 5.95 -48.88 31.82
N VAL A 218 5.90 -49.42 33.05
CA VAL A 218 4.96 -48.96 34.08
C VAL A 218 5.26 -47.52 34.54
N HIS A 219 6.51 -47.15 34.77
CA HIS A 219 6.86 -45.82 35.29
C HIS A 219 6.74 -44.75 34.20
N ILE A 220 7.18 -45.02 32.96
CA ILE A 220 7.10 -44.06 31.85
C ILE A 220 5.67 -43.95 31.33
N LEU A 221 4.95 -45.06 31.12
CA LEU A 221 3.59 -44.96 30.57
C LEU A 221 2.56 -44.55 31.62
N LEU A 222 2.69 -44.99 32.87
CA LEU A 222 1.69 -44.69 33.89
C LEU A 222 1.94 -43.33 34.54
N LEU A 223 3.15 -43.02 35.01
CA LEU A 223 3.38 -41.75 35.74
C LEU A 223 3.57 -40.56 34.82
N MET A 224 4.47 -40.67 33.84
CA MET A 224 4.66 -39.60 32.84
C MET A 224 3.43 -39.48 31.93
N GLY A 225 2.80 -40.59 31.54
CA GLY A 225 1.57 -40.57 30.74
C GLY A 225 0.35 -40.01 31.49
N LEU A 226 0.14 -40.36 32.77
CA LEU A 226 -0.95 -39.74 33.56
C LEU A 226 -0.67 -38.26 33.85
N TYR A 227 0.57 -37.89 34.15
CA TYR A 227 0.95 -36.49 34.33
C TYR A 227 0.74 -35.69 33.04
N GLN A 228 1.19 -36.21 31.89
CA GLN A 228 0.98 -35.58 30.58
C GLN A 228 -0.50 -35.48 30.25
N SER A 229 -1.29 -36.54 30.45
CA SER A 229 -2.74 -36.53 30.18
C SER A 229 -3.48 -35.53 31.06
N TYR A 230 -3.17 -35.49 32.35
CA TYR A 230 -3.79 -34.56 33.28
C TYR A 230 -3.34 -33.11 33.04
N LEU A 231 -2.05 -32.90 32.75
CA LEU A 231 -1.51 -31.61 32.34
C LEU A 231 -2.20 -31.15 31.04
N ILE A 232 -2.29 -31.98 30.01
CA ILE A 232 -3.00 -31.68 28.77
C ILE A 232 -4.47 -31.34 29.04
N THR A 233 -5.14 -32.09 29.91
CA THR A 233 -6.54 -31.80 30.28
C THR A 233 -6.68 -30.43 30.97
N ALA A 234 -5.76 -30.10 31.88
CA ALA A 234 -5.71 -28.79 32.54
C ALA A 234 -5.30 -27.65 31.59
N LEU A 235 -4.49 -27.94 30.57
CA LEU A 235 -4.09 -27.00 29.51
C LEU A 235 -5.21 -26.78 28.49
N LEU A 236 -6.09 -27.75 28.27
CA LEU A 236 -7.19 -27.67 27.31
C LEU A 236 -8.44 -26.97 27.88
N GLN A 237 -8.52 -26.78 29.20
CA GLN A 237 -9.60 -25.99 29.79
C GLN A 237 -9.25 -24.49 29.71
N PRO A 238 -10.04 -23.66 28.99
CA PRO A 238 -9.84 -22.22 29.00
C PRO A 238 -10.04 -21.70 30.42
N GLY A 239 -9.14 -20.82 30.87
CA GLY A 239 -9.29 -20.14 32.15
C GLY A 239 -10.56 -19.29 32.11
N ASP A 240 -11.48 -19.52 33.05
CA ASP A 240 -12.66 -18.68 33.20
C ASP A 240 -12.23 -17.33 33.77
N PRO A 241 -12.38 -16.20 33.02
CA PRO A 241 -11.97 -14.90 33.52
C PRO A 241 -12.89 -14.41 34.65
N TYR A 242 -14.10 -14.99 34.76
CA TYR A 242 -15.05 -14.63 35.79
C TYR A 242 -14.68 -15.28 37.13
N PRO A 243 -14.52 -14.50 38.22
CA PRO A 243 -14.32 -15.09 39.54
C PRO A 243 -15.54 -15.90 39.97
N PHE A 244 -16.75 -15.52 39.54
CA PHE A 244 -18.00 -16.23 39.78
C PHE A 244 -18.96 -16.00 38.61
N ARG A 245 -19.90 -16.93 38.39
CA ARG A 245 -20.90 -16.87 37.31
C ARG A 245 -22.27 -16.38 37.75
N ASN A 246 -22.63 -16.59 39.01
CA ASN A 246 -23.96 -16.28 39.51
C ASN A 246 -23.96 -15.70 40.93
N LEU A 247 -25.14 -15.24 41.35
CA LEU A 247 -25.35 -14.59 42.65
C LEU A 247 -25.00 -15.50 43.85
N GLU A 248 -25.22 -16.81 43.74
CA GLU A 248 -24.93 -17.76 44.82
C GLU A 248 -23.42 -17.90 45.06
N GLN A 249 -22.63 -18.05 43.99
CA GLN A 249 -21.17 -18.10 44.06
C GLN A 249 -20.59 -16.80 44.60
N MET A 250 -21.10 -15.65 44.13
CA MET A 250 -20.71 -14.34 44.67
C MET A 250 -20.99 -14.25 46.18
N SER A 251 -22.18 -14.70 46.61
CA SER A 251 -22.57 -14.69 48.02
C SER A 251 -21.63 -15.55 48.88
N ALA A 252 -21.18 -16.70 48.36
CA ALA A 252 -20.21 -17.55 49.04
C ALA A 252 -18.83 -16.86 49.20
N MET A 253 -18.37 -16.14 48.18
CA MET A 253 -17.08 -15.41 48.22
C MET A 253 -17.12 -14.19 49.13
N ILE A 254 -18.26 -13.50 49.19
CA ILE A 254 -18.47 -12.42 50.17
C ILE A 254 -18.44 -13.01 51.59
N LYS A 255 -19.07 -14.16 51.80
CA LYS A 255 -19.08 -14.86 53.09
C LYS A 255 -17.69 -15.35 53.51
N SER A 256 -16.82 -15.75 52.57
CA SER A 256 -15.43 -16.16 52.82
C SER A 256 -14.45 -14.98 52.98
N LYS A 257 -14.92 -13.74 52.78
CA LYS A 257 -14.13 -12.49 52.78
C LYS A 257 -13.10 -12.40 51.65
N GLU A 258 -13.31 -13.14 50.56
CA GLU A 258 -12.49 -12.98 49.35
C GLU A 258 -12.85 -11.70 48.60
N TYR A 259 -14.12 -11.32 48.63
CA TYR A 259 -14.65 -10.05 48.10
C TYR A 259 -15.50 -9.31 49.14
N GLN A 260 -15.67 -8.00 48.95
CA GLN A 260 -16.59 -7.18 49.73
C GLN A 260 -17.57 -6.44 48.82
N LEU A 261 -18.82 -6.29 49.27
CA LEU A 261 -19.85 -5.54 48.54
C LEU A 261 -19.71 -4.04 48.82
N LEU A 262 -19.70 -3.22 47.77
CA LEU A 262 -19.87 -1.77 47.87
C LEU A 262 -21.35 -1.40 47.67
N GLU A 263 -21.83 -0.49 48.50
CA GLU A 263 -23.18 0.08 48.43
C GLU A 263 -23.07 1.60 48.50
N SER A 264 -23.92 2.30 47.76
CA SER A 264 -24.01 3.76 47.75
C SER A 264 -25.41 4.15 48.20
N ASP A 265 -25.50 5.08 49.15
CA ASP A 265 -26.76 5.44 49.84
C ASP A 265 -27.73 6.28 48.96
N GLY A 266 -27.48 6.35 47.65
CA GLY A 266 -28.23 7.16 46.71
C GLY A 266 -29.65 6.68 46.39
N GLY A 267 -30.13 5.56 46.94
CA GLY A 267 -31.49 5.06 46.66
C GLY A 267 -31.62 4.26 45.36
N ASN A 268 -30.57 3.53 44.96
CA ASN A 268 -30.65 2.56 43.87
C ASN A 268 -31.56 1.37 44.27
N TRP A 269 -32.51 1.03 43.40
CA TRP A 269 -33.57 0.05 43.66
C TRP A 269 -33.03 -1.36 43.97
N VAL A 270 -31.85 -1.73 43.45
CA VAL A 270 -31.28 -3.06 43.69
C VAL A 270 -30.96 -3.24 45.17
N TYR A 271 -30.45 -2.20 45.84
CA TYR A 271 -30.13 -2.28 47.28
C TYR A 271 -31.38 -2.32 48.16
N ASP A 272 -32.48 -1.67 47.74
CA ASP A 272 -33.78 -1.83 48.38
C ASP A 272 -34.28 -3.27 48.25
N GLU A 273 -34.18 -3.85 47.04
CA GLU A 273 -34.56 -5.24 46.78
C GLU A 273 -33.67 -6.26 47.51
N ILE A 274 -32.38 -5.99 47.73
CA ILE A 274 -31.52 -6.86 48.55
C ILE A 274 -32.10 -7.02 49.95
N ARG A 275 -32.70 -5.96 50.51
CA ARG A 275 -33.28 -5.96 51.86
C ARG A 275 -34.62 -6.71 51.89
N THR A 276 -35.43 -6.63 50.84
CA THR A 276 -36.82 -7.13 50.81
C THR A 276 -37.02 -8.44 50.06
N SER A 277 -36.35 -8.66 48.93
CA SER A 277 -36.61 -9.77 48.01
C SER A 277 -36.05 -11.11 48.49
N PRO A 278 -36.77 -12.23 48.24
CA PRO A 278 -36.27 -13.57 48.52
C PRO A 278 -35.07 -13.97 47.66
N ILE A 279 -34.88 -13.39 46.47
CA ILE A 279 -33.77 -13.76 45.54
C ILE A 279 -32.40 -13.51 46.21
N PHE A 280 -32.29 -12.44 47.00
CA PHE A 280 -31.05 -12.04 47.70
C PHE A 280 -30.91 -12.65 49.10
N SER A 281 -31.64 -13.71 49.45
CA SER A 281 -31.58 -14.32 50.80
C SER A 281 -30.18 -14.80 51.17
N SER A 282 -29.47 -15.43 50.23
CA SER A 282 -28.11 -15.96 50.44
C SER A 282 -27.09 -14.83 50.60
N LEU A 283 -27.26 -13.75 49.84
CA LEU A 283 -26.43 -12.55 49.96
C LEU A 283 -26.63 -11.85 51.30
N ARG A 284 -27.88 -11.71 51.77
CA ARG A 284 -28.18 -11.13 53.10
C ARG A 284 -27.48 -11.89 54.22
N GLN A 285 -27.51 -13.23 54.19
CA GLN A 285 -26.79 -14.06 55.16
C GLN A 285 -25.26 -13.89 55.07
N ALA A 286 -24.73 -13.63 53.88
CA ALA A 286 -23.31 -13.33 53.71
C ALA A 286 -22.96 -11.95 54.30
N LEU A 287 -23.81 -10.94 54.08
CA LEU A 287 -23.63 -9.57 54.59
C LEU A 287 -23.71 -9.47 56.12
N GLU A 288 -24.46 -10.36 56.79
CA GLU A 288 -24.41 -10.47 58.26
C GLU A 288 -23.02 -10.83 58.80
N LYS A 289 -22.21 -11.57 58.02
CA LYS A 289 -20.85 -11.99 58.39
C LYS A 289 -19.75 -11.07 57.84
N ASN A 290 -19.99 -10.45 56.69
CA ASN A 290 -19.09 -9.53 56.02
C ASN A 290 -19.89 -8.31 55.52
N PRO A 291 -20.08 -7.27 56.36
CA PRO A 291 -20.95 -6.15 56.05
C PRO A 291 -20.45 -5.35 54.84
N ALA A 292 -21.40 -4.80 54.07
CA ALA A 292 -21.11 -3.96 52.92
C ALA A 292 -20.42 -2.66 53.33
N VAL A 293 -19.56 -2.14 52.45
CA VAL A 293 -18.91 -0.84 52.61
C VAL A 293 -19.80 0.22 51.97
N MET A 294 -20.26 1.17 52.80
CA MET A 294 -21.11 2.26 52.37
C MET A 294 -20.27 3.42 51.83
N LEU A 295 -20.57 3.86 50.61
CA LEU A 295 -19.98 5.01 49.94
C LEU A 295 -20.95 6.19 49.93
N THR A 296 -20.39 7.39 49.72
CA THR A 296 -21.16 8.65 49.77
C THR A 296 -21.77 9.05 48.42
N SER A 297 -21.31 8.41 47.34
CA SER A 297 -21.66 8.78 45.96
C SER A 297 -21.48 7.59 45.02
N ASP A 298 -22.38 7.46 44.04
CA ASP A 298 -22.29 6.44 42.99
C ASP A 298 -21.02 6.60 42.14
N GLY A 299 -20.52 7.83 41.97
CA GLY A 299 -19.27 8.11 41.27
C GLY A 299 -18.01 7.59 41.97
N GLU A 300 -18.10 7.15 43.24
CA GLU A 300 -16.99 6.54 43.98
C GLU A 300 -16.93 5.01 43.81
N LEU A 301 -17.98 4.37 43.27
CA LEU A 301 -18.09 2.92 43.14
C LEU A 301 -16.99 2.34 42.24
N VAL A 302 -16.90 2.82 41.01
CA VAL A 302 -15.91 2.36 40.01
C VAL A 302 -14.45 2.57 40.48
N PRO A 303 -14.03 3.78 40.91
CA PRO A 303 -12.64 4.00 41.34
C PRO A 303 -12.27 3.29 42.64
N THR A 304 -13.24 3.00 43.52
CA THR A 304 -13.00 2.20 44.73
C THR A 304 -12.89 0.72 44.38
N ALA A 305 -13.73 0.24 43.47
CA ALA A 305 -13.70 -1.14 43.01
C ALA A 305 -12.39 -1.50 42.32
N GLN A 306 -11.76 -0.56 41.60
CA GLN A 306 -10.47 -0.77 40.95
C GLN A 306 -9.30 -0.98 41.94
N LYS A 307 -9.40 -0.48 43.18
CA LYS A 307 -8.29 -0.50 44.16
C LYS A 307 -8.21 -1.78 44.99
N GLY A 308 -9.20 -2.67 44.91
CA GLY A 308 -9.28 -3.84 45.78
C GLY A 308 -10.27 -4.88 45.30
N LYS A 309 -10.47 -5.94 46.10
CA LYS A 309 -11.42 -7.01 45.80
C LYS A 309 -12.83 -6.63 46.22
N TYR A 310 -13.42 -5.72 45.44
CA TYR A 310 -14.75 -5.20 45.68
C TYR A 310 -15.70 -5.53 44.53
N VAL A 311 -16.97 -5.76 44.85
CA VAL A 311 -18.05 -5.96 43.88
C VAL A 311 -19.18 -4.98 44.17
N PHE A 312 -19.92 -4.56 43.15
CA PHE A 312 -21.08 -3.70 43.33
C PHE A 312 -22.16 -3.99 42.30
N PHE A 313 -23.38 -3.57 42.59
CA PHE A 313 -24.50 -3.69 41.66
C PHE A 313 -24.62 -2.43 40.80
N SER A 314 -24.90 -2.62 39.53
CA SER A 314 -25.21 -1.57 38.56
C SER A 314 -26.42 -1.98 37.72
N GLN A 315 -26.71 -1.20 36.69
CA GLN A 315 -27.71 -1.51 35.68
C GLN A 315 -27.33 -0.85 34.35
N ILE A 316 -27.74 -1.46 33.23
CA ILE A 316 -27.26 -1.12 31.87
C ILE A 316 -27.43 0.37 31.53
N ASP A 317 -28.47 1.04 32.04
CA ASP A 317 -28.76 2.45 31.76
C ASP A 317 -28.31 3.43 32.86
N ALA A 318 -27.58 2.97 33.88
CA ALA A 318 -27.05 3.82 34.93
C ALA A 318 -25.80 4.59 34.51
N CYS A 319 -25.57 5.72 35.18
CA CYS A 319 -24.35 6.53 35.03
C CYS A 319 -23.09 5.73 35.35
N THR A 320 -23.15 4.78 36.28
CA THR A 320 -22.04 3.89 36.63
C THR A 320 -21.63 3.00 35.45
N SER A 321 -22.60 2.48 34.69
CA SER A 321 -22.32 1.64 33.51
C SER A 321 -21.84 2.45 32.32
N TYR A 322 -22.27 3.72 32.21
CA TYR A 322 -21.67 4.68 31.30
C TYR A 322 -20.21 5.02 31.69
N GLN A 323 -19.95 5.27 32.97
CA GLN A 323 -18.61 5.55 33.50
C GLN A 323 -17.65 4.37 33.30
N LEU A 324 -18.13 3.13 33.38
CA LEU A 324 -17.30 1.94 33.12
C LEU A 324 -16.66 1.94 31.74
N GLN A 325 -17.21 2.66 30.75
CA GLN A 325 -16.57 2.81 29.42
C GLN A 325 -15.25 3.61 29.47
N ASP A 326 -15.01 4.36 30.55
CA ASP A 326 -13.77 5.10 30.78
C ASP A 326 -12.74 4.27 31.59
N TYR A 327 -13.07 3.03 31.98
CA TYR A 327 -12.19 2.14 32.74
C TYR A 327 -12.05 0.78 32.05
N CYS A 328 -10.82 0.28 31.96
CA CYS A 328 -10.57 -1.10 31.52
C CYS A 328 -10.43 -2.04 32.73
N GLY A 329 -10.63 -3.33 32.53
CA GLY A 329 -10.43 -4.35 33.57
C GLY A 329 -11.62 -4.52 34.50
N PHE A 330 -12.84 -4.52 33.96
CA PHE A 330 -14.06 -4.88 34.69
C PHE A 330 -14.84 -5.92 33.89
N LEU A 331 -15.46 -6.85 34.61
CA LEU A 331 -16.35 -7.88 34.07
C LEU A 331 -17.76 -7.67 34.62
N THR A 332 -18.75 -8.00 33.79
CA THR A 332 -20.17 -7.83 34.10
C THR A 332 -20.86 -9.19 34.19
N VAL A 333 -21.49 -9.49 35.33
CA VAL A 333 -22.25 -10.73 35.56
C VAL A 333 -23.74 -10.40 35.69
N MET A 334 -24.57 -11.00 34.82
CA MET A 334 -26.02 -10.75 34.76
C MET A 334 -26.88 -11.98 35.09
N GLU A 335 -26.26 -13.15 35.26
CA GLU A 335 -26.97 -14.42 35.44
C GLU A 335 -27.73 -14.45 36.78
N ASP A 336 -28.97 -14.96 36.76
CA ASP A 336 -29.89 -15.06 37.90
C ASP A 336 -30.30 -13.73 38.57
N LEU A 337 -30.10 -12.59 37.89
CA LEU A 337 -30.48 -11.27 38.40
C LEU A 337 -31.87 -10.82 37.91
N PRO A 338 -32.62 -10.05 38.71
CA PRO A 338 -33.95 -9.59 38.35
C PRO A 338 -33.93 -8.59 37.20
N GLN A 339 -34.94 -8.69 36.33
CA GLN A 339 -35.24 -7.72 35.28
C GLN A 339 -36.44 -6.87 35.69
N VAL A 340 -36.32 -5.55 35.56
CA VAL A 340 -37.34 -4.58 35.94
C VAL A 340 -37.63 -3.62 34.79
N THR A 341 -38.71 -2.86 34.91
CA THR A 341 -39.10 -1.85 33.93
C THR A 341 -38.72 -0.45 34.39
N SER A 342 -38.34 0.38 33.42
CA SER A 342 -37.97 1.79 33.59
C SER A 342 -39.11 2.73 33.22
N HIS A 343 -39.35 3.75 34.04
CA HIS A 343 -40.49 4.66 33.89
C HIS A 343 -40.14 6.09 34.28
N PHE A 344 -40.90 7.04 33.73
CA PHE A 344 -40.99 8.37 34.31
C PHE A 344 -41.97 8.36 35.49
N LEU A 345 -41.65 9.15 36.52
CA LEU A 345 -42.49 9.27 37.71
C LEU A 345 -43.26 10.58 37.73
N PHE A 346 -44.50 10.47 38.16
CA PHE A 346 -45.40 11.58 38.42
C PHE A 346 -45.90 11.51 39.85
N GLN A 347 -46.33 12.65 40.37
CA GLN A 347 -46.98 12.72 41.67
C GLN A 347 -48.19 11.78 41.71
N LYS A 348 -48.49 11.21 42.89
CA LYS A 348 -49.63 10.31 43.06
C LYS A 348 -50.95 10.95 42.62
N ASN A 349 -51.76 10.18 41.90
CA ASN A 349 -53.02 10.61 41.29
C ASN A 349 -52.86 11.73 40.23
N SER A 350 -51.75 11.71 39.49
CA SER A 350 -51.49 12.72 38.46
C SER A 350 -52.41 12.55 37.25
N SER A 351 -53.02 13.66 36.82
CA SER A 351 -53.86 13.68 35.61
C SER A 351 -53.06 13.46 34.32
N PHE A 352 -51.75 13.69 34.32
CA PHE A 352 -50.93 13.66 33.11
C PHE A 352 -50.59 12.24 32.62
N VAL A 353 -50.54 11.26 33.54
CA VAL A 353 -50.02 9.91 33.27
C VAL A 353 -50.74 9.22 32.12
N GLU A 354 -52.07 9.32 32.05
CA GLU A 354 -52.84 8.68 30.98
C GLU A 354 -52.50 9.24 29.58
N ALA A 355 -52.35 10.56 29.47
CA ALA A 355 -51.99 11.22 28.21
C ALA A 355 -50.55 10.90 27.79
N VAL A 356 -49.63 10.90 28.76
CA VAL A 356 -48.23 10.56 28.56
C VAL A 356 -48.09 9.10 28.10
N ASN A 357 -48.84 8.19 28.71
CA ASN A 357 -48.83 6.77 28.33
C ASN A 357 -49.28 6.56 26.88
N GLN A 358 -50.30 7.30 26.42
CA GLN A 358 -50.72 7.25 25.02
C GLN A 358 -49.60 7.73 24.08
N GLN A 359 -48.89 8.80 24.44
CA GLN A 359 -47.77 9.30 23.63
C GLN A 359 -46.56 8.36 23.63
N ILE A 360 -46.25 7.71 24.76
CA ILE A 360 -45.18 6.69 24.83
C ILE A 360 -45.47 5.58 23.82
N ILE A 361 -46.71 5.06 23.80
CA ILE A 361 -47.13 4.01 22.87
C ILE A 361 -47.02 4.47 21.41
N LEU A 362 -47.42 5.71 21.11
CA LEU A 362 -47.35 6.27 19.75
C LEU A 362 -45.90 6.54 19.29
N GLN A 363 -44.99 6.86 20.22
CA GLN A 363 -43.60 7.24 19.94
C GLN A 363 -42.60 6.10 20.18
N GLN A 364 -43.05 4.84 20.30
CA GLN A 364 -42.17 3.68 20.57
C GLN A 364 -40.95 3.61 19.64
N SER A 365 -41.13 3.86 18.33
CA SER A 365 -40.02 3.86 17.35
C SER A 365 -39.05 5.03 17.51
N PHE A 366 -39.49 6.16 18.07
CA PHE A 366 -38.59 7.26 18.43
C PHE A 366 -37.77 6.87 19.66
N ILE A 367 -38.44 6.36 20.71
CA ILE A 367 -37.79 5.88 21.94
C ILE A 367 -36.70 4.85 21.62
N MET A 368 -36.98 3.84 20.78
CA MET A 368 -35.96 2.84 20.41
C MET A 368 -34.78 3.44 19.63
N ARG A 369 -35.01 4.41 18.73
CA ARG A 369 -33.92 5.07 18.00
C ARG A 369 -33.06 5.94 18.91
N THR A 370 -33.69 6.65 19.84
CA THR A 370 -33.00 7.45 20.83
C THR A 370 -32.20 6.53 21.78
N TYR A 371 -32.66 5.29 22.02
CA TYR A 371 -31.94 4.33 22.87
C TYR A 371 -30.64 3.93 22.18
N THR A 372 -30.72 3.52 20.91
CA THR A 372 -29.54 3.24 20.08
C THR A 372 -28.59 4.43 20.00
N LYS A 373 -29.12 5.66 19.93
CA LYS A 373 -28.31 6.89 19.89
C LYS A 373 -27.43 7.07 21.14
N TYR A 374 -27.93 6.71 22.32
CA TYR A 374 -27.25 6.97 23.61
C TYR A 374 -26.51 5.76 24.19
N PHE A 375 -26.90 4.54 23.82
CA PHE A 375 -26.38 3.30 24.42
C PHE A 375 -25.65 2.37 23.45
N ASP A 376 -25.66 2.61 22.13
CA ASP A 376 -24.96 1.77 21.15
C ASP A 376 -23.58 2.35 20.78
N SER A 377 -22.56 1.49 20.69
CA SER A 377 -21.12 1.84 20.67
C SER A 377 -20.62 2.56 19.41
N GLY A 378 -21.51 2.82 18.45
CA GLY A 378 -21.20 3.49 17.18
C GLY A 378 -21.47 5.00 17.14
N PHE A 379 -22.15 5.58 18.13
CA PHE A 379 -22.52 7.00 18.13
C PHE A 379 -21.69 7.82 19.13
N ASN A 380 -20.86 8.70 18.58
CA ASN A 380 -19.89 9.50 19.31
C ASN A 380 -20.59 10.63 20.09
N THR A 381 -20.86 10.42 21.39
CA THR A 381 -21.42 11.42 22.33
C THR A 381 -20.46 12.58 22.63
N GLY A 382 -19.29 12.62 21.99
CA GLY A 382 -18.28 13.68 22.13
C GLY A 382 -17.30 13.44 23.28
N THR A 383 -17.52 12.42 24.12
CA THR A 383 -16.56 11.94 25.10
C THR A 383 -15.65 10.88 24.46
N LYS A 384 -14.34 11.15 24.44
CA LYS A 384 -13.34 10.13 24.05
C LYS A 384 -13.31 9.05 25.14
N HIS A 385 -14.15 8.03 25.00
CA HIS A 385 -14.05 6.83 25.82
C HIS A 385 -12.73 6.12 25.54
N ILE A 386 -12.15 5.52 26.58
CA ILE A 386 -10.93 4.74 26.43
C ILE A 386 -11.27 3.54 25.55
N ILE A 387 -10.59 3.41 24.42
CA ILE A 387 -10.66 2.17 23.63
C ILE A 387 -9.88 1.14 24.43
N CYS A 388 -10.58 0.40 25.29
CA CYS A 388 -10.00 -0.78 25.90
C CYS A 388 -9.68 -1.75 24.75
N PRO A 389 -8.45 -2.31 24.69
CA PRO A 389 -8.21 -3.43 23.80
C PRO A 389 -9.29 -4.45 24.13
N ALA A 390 -10.04 -4.91 23.11
CA ALA A 390 -10.96 -6.01 23.34
C ALA A 390 -10.16 -7.07 24.07
N SER A 391 -10.59 -7.46 25.26
CA SER A 391 -10.15 -8.73 25.84
C SER A 391 -10.63 -9.75 24.82
N THR A 392 -9.78 -10.05 23.85
CA THR A 392 -10.03 -11.00 22.81
C THR A 392 -10.35 -12.28 23.55
N ILE A 393 -11.64 -12.64 23.57
CA ILE A 393 -12.07 -13.98 23.94
C ILE A 393 -11.36 -15.01 23.03
N ASP A 394 -10.85 -14.53 21.88
CA ASP A 394 -9.97 -15.26 20.96
C ASP A 394 -8.47 -15.32 21.37
N ASP A 395 -7.99 -14.51 22.33
CA ASP A 395 -6.65 -14.62 22.94
C ASP A 395 -6.73 -15.09 24.40
N ILE A 396 -7.72 -15.93 24.72
CA ILE A 396 -7.51 -16.91 25.79
C ILE A 396 -6.45 -17.87 25.25
N THR A 397 -5.19 -17.43 25.31
CA THR A 397 -4.10 -18.39 25.52
C THR A 397 -4.62 -19.30 26.61
N PRO A 398 -4.67 -20.63 26.38
CA PRO A 398 -5.05 -21.52 27.45
C PRO A 398 -4.16 -21.20 28.67
N LEU A 399 -4.43 -21.80 29.81
CA LEU A 399 -3.52 -21.80 30.96
C LEU A 399 -2.05 -22.26 30.62
N ALA A 400 -1.77 -22.50 29.34
CA ALA A 400 -0.71 -23.18 28.64
C ALA A 400 0.63 -22.48 28.43
N LEU A 401 0.74 -21.16 28.58
CA LEU A 401 2.08 -20.56 28.65
C LEU A 401 2.60 -20.41 30.08
N ARG A 402 1.73 -20.43 31.10
CA ARG A 402 2.10 -20.02 32.47
C ARG A 402 2.81 -21.10 33.28
N ASN A 403 2.31 -22.34 33.24
CA ASN A 403 2.96 -23.45 33.93
C ASN A 403 4.21 -23.95 33.20
N CYS A 404 4.37 -23.58 31.92
CA CYS A 404 5.49 -24.00 31.10
C CYS A 404 6.55 -22.90 30.90
N ALA A 405 6.25 -21.63 31.21
CA ALA A 405 7.16 -20.49 31.01
C ALA A 405 8.50 -20.62 31.74
N GLY A 406 8.59 -21.24 32.91
CA GLY A 406 9.89 -21.46 33.57
C GLY A 406 10.84 -22.37 32.77
N ILE A 407 10.29 -23.32 32.02
CA ILE A 407 11.04 -24.24 31.13
C ILE A 407 11.16 -23.62 29.72
N PHE A 408 10.12 -22.91 29.27
CA PHE A 408 10.09 -22.22 27.98
C PHE A 408 11.00 -20.98 27.94
N TRP A 409 11.22 -20.24 29.03
CA TRP A 409 12.07 -19.04 29.03
C TRP A 409 13.54 -19.41 28.79
N LEU A 410 14.01 -20.54 29.31
CA LEU A 410 15.33 -21.10 29.01
C LEU A 410 15.44 -21.57 27.55
N LEU A 411 14.39 -22.20 27.01
CA LEU A 411 14.35 -22.66 25.62
C LEU A 411 14.19 -21.51 24.60
N PHE A 412 13.44 -20.46 24.93
CA PHE A 412 13.22 -19.30 24.06
C PHE A 412 14.47 -18.41 23.94
N ILE A 413 15.22 -18.20 25.03
CA ILE A 413 16.48 -17.44 24.96
C ILE A 413 17.47 -18.17 24.05
N GLU A 414 17.60 -19.50 24.19
CA GLU A 414 18.47 -20.30 23.33
C GLU A 414 18.02 -20.26 21.85
N GLU A 415 16.71 -20.29 21.59
CA GLU A 415 16.16 -20.26 20.24
C GLU A 415 16.27 -18.89 19.56
N VAL A 416 16.05 -17.79 20.28
CA VAL A 416 16.26 -16.42 19.78
C VAL A 416 17.74 -16.18 19.45
N GLU A 417 18.64 -16.58 20.35
CA GLU A 417 20.09 -16.48 20.14
C GLU A 417 20.50 -17.31 18.90
N ARG A 418 19.95 -18.52 18.74
CA ARG A 418 20.18 -19.37 17.56
C ARG A 418 19.72 -18.71 16.26
N HIS A 419 18.55 -18.08 16.25
CA HIS A 419 18.07 -17.35 15.07
C HIS A 419 18.91 -16.09 14.77
N LEU A 420 19.40 -15.40 15.80
CA LEU A 420 20.34 -14.29 15.66
C LEU A 420 21.69 -14.74 15.08
N GLU A 421 22.24 -15.85 15.54
CA GLU A 421 23.49 -16.42 15.02
C GLU A 421 23.34 -16.90 13.57
N ARG A 422 22.25 -17.61 13.25
CA ARG A 422 21.94 -18.01 11.86
C ARG A 422 21.78 -16.80 10.94
N GLY A 423 21.04 -15.78 11.39
CA GLY A 423 20.88 -14.54 10.63
C GLY A 423 22.23 -13.84 10.37
N LYS A 424 23.15 -13.88 11.35
CA LYS A 424 24.50 -13.34 11.21
C LYS A 424 25.34 -14.14 10.21
N GLU A 425 25.26 -15.47 10.25
CA GLU A 425 25.95 -16.35 9.30
C GLU A 425 25.46 -16.13 7.87
N PHE A 426 24.13 -16.05 7.67
CA PHE A 426 23.55 -15.75 6.36
C PHE A 426 23.95 -14.37 5.85
N LEU A 427 23.98 -13.35 6.71
CA LEU A 427 24.45 -12.02 6.35
C LEU A 427 25.93 -12.04 5.92
N ALA A 428 26.78 -12.78 6.62
CA ALA A 428 28.20 -12.93 6.25
C ALA A 428 28.38 -13.63 4.89
N LYS A 429 27.45 -14.51 4.50
CA LYS A 429 27.39 -15.15 3.18
C LYS A 429 26.66 -14.31 2.11
N ALA A 430 26.25 -13.08 2.42
CA ALA A 430 25.43 -12.22 1.58
C ALA A 430 24.06 -12.83 1.17
N GLN A 431 23.55 -13.80 1.93
CA GLN A 431 22.24 -14.42 1.74
C GLN A 431 21.17 -13.58 2.46
N PHE A 432 20.85 -12.41 1.91
CA PHE A 432 20.02 -11.41 2.59
C PHE A 432 18.58 -11.88 2.88
N ALA A 433 17.98 -12.67 2.00
CA ALA A 433 16.61 -13.18 2.19
C ALA A 433 16.52 -14.15 3.38
N ASP A 434 17.46 -15.10 3.48
CA ASP A 434 17.50 -16.07 4.58
C ASP A 434 17.86 -15.40 5.91
N ALA A 435 18.71 -14.36 5.87
CA ALA A 435 19.00 -13.52 7.02
C ALA A 435 17.74 -12.77 7.50
N LEU A 436 16.96 -12.18 6.59
CA LEU A 436 15.69 -11.52 6.94
C LEU A 436 14.70 -12.49 7.57
N ASN A 437 14.55 -13.70 7.02
CA ASN A 437 13.66 -14.72 7.58
C ASN A 437 14.09 -15.12 9.00
N SER A 438 15.39 -15.33 9.22
CA SER A 438 15.92 -15.66 10.55
C SER A 438 15.69 -14.53 11.55
N TYR A 439 15.89 -13.27 11.16
CA TYR A 439 15.62 -12.13 12.04
C TYR A 439 14.13 -11.85 12.24
N HIS A 440 13.26 -12.16 11.27
CA HIS A 440 11.81 -12.12 11.48
C HIS A 440 11.38 -13.13 12.54
N ALA A 441 11.83 -14.38 12.41
CA ALA A 441 11.55 -15.42 13.40
C ALA A 441 12.05 -15.00 14.80
N ALA A 442 13.25 -14.42 14.91
CA ALA A 442 13.75 -13.91 16.18
C ALA A 442 12.91 -12.76 16.76
N ILE A 443 12.32 -11.89 15.93
CA ILE A 443 11.42 -10.81 16.39
C ILE A 443 10.06 -11.37 16.82
N GLU A 444 9.54 -12.38 16.14
CA GLU A 444 8.30 -13.07 16.54
C GLU A 444 8.46 -13.77 17.89
N LEU A 445 9.65 -14.30 18.18
CA LEU A 445 9.98 -14.95 19.44
C LEU A 445 10.27 -13.97 20.58
N ASP A 446 10.98 -12.86 20.31
CA ASP A 446 11.22 -11.78 21.28
C ASP A 446 11.02 -10.38 20.64
N PRO A 447 9.82 -9.80 20.76
CA PRO A 447 9.51 -8.47 20.26
C PRO A 447 10.18 -7.31 21.02
N THR A 448 10.89 -7.59 22.11
CA THR A 448 11.54 -6.58 22.96
C THR A 448 13.05 -6.49 22.75
N ASN A 449 13.65 -7.43 22.02
CA ASN A 449 15.07 -7.45 21.75
C ASN A 449 15.48 -6.41 20.68
N TYR A 450 16.02 -5.28 21.12
CA TYR A 450 16.52 -4.22 20.23
C TYR A 450 17.58 -4.72 19.25
N GLN A 451 18.38 -5.72 19.61
CA GLN A 451 19.45 -6.23 18.75
C GLN A 451 18.88 -6.89 17.50
N THR A 452 17.75 -7.59 17.61
CA THR A 452 17.11 -8.24 16.47
C THR A 452 16.57 -7.23 15.45
N PHE A 453 15.91 -6.17 15.91
CA PHE A 453 15.48 -5.07 15.06
C PHE A 453 16.67 -4.37 14.39
N TYR A 454 17.74 -4.09 15.14
CA TYR A 454 18.94 -3.46 14.57
C TYR A 454 19.58 -4.34 13.48
N ARG A 455 19.71 -5.65 13.72
CA ARG A 455 20.27 -6.58 12.74
C ARG A 455 19.39 -6.66 11.50
N ARG A 456 18.06 -6.75 11.65
CA ARG A 456 17.13 -6.74 10.52
C ARG A 456 17.21 -5.43 9.72
N ALA A 457 17.26 -4.29 10.39
CA ALA A 457 17.49 -3.00 9.77
C ALA A 457 18.78 -2.98 8.94
N THR A 458 19.90 -3.49 9.48
CA THR A 458 21.17 -3.53 8.73
C THR A 458 21.09 -4.41 7.48
N VAL A 459 20.34 -5.51 7.51
CA VAL A 459 20.08 -6.33 6.31
C VAL A 459 19.28 -5.54 5.29
N TYR A 460 18.21 -4.86 5.71
CA TYR A 460 17.42 -4.01 4.82
C TYR A 460 18.28 -2.91 4.18
N LEU A 461 19.17 -2.27 4.95
CA LEU A 461 20.11 -1.28 4.43
C LEU A 461 21.12 -1.87 3.44
N ALA A 462 21.65 -3.07 3.71
CA ALA A 462 22.54 -3.78 2.78
C ALA A 462 21.83 -4.15 1.46
N MET A 463 20.51 -4.40 1.50
CA MET A 463 19.68 -4.60 0.32
C MET A 463 19.25 -3.30 -0.38
N GLY A 464 19.60 -2.12 0.16
CA GLY A 464 19.13 -0.83 -0.34
C GLY A 464 17.65 -0.55 -0.06
N LYS A 465 17.01 -1.31 0.85
CA LYS A 465 15.60 -1.17 1.24
C LYS A 465 15.43 -0.27 2.46
N SER A 466 15.84 0.99 2.35
CA SER A 466 15.80 1.96 3.46
C SER A 466 14.43 2.22 4.06
N LYS A 467 13.38 2.24 3.23
CA LYS A 467 11.99 2.38 3.71
C LYS A 467 11.58 1.30 4.72
N SER A 468 12.05 0.07 4.53
CA SER A 468 11.79 -1.04 5.46
C SER A 468 12.70 -1.02 6.68
N ALA A 469 13.87 -0.38 6.58
CA ALA A 469 14.82 -0.28 7.69
C ALA A 469 14.44 0.80 8.72
N LEU A 470 13.81 1.90 8.28
CA LEU A 470 13.51 3.04 9.15
C LEU A 470 12.63 2.66 10.37
N PRO A 471 11.52 1.91 10.24
CA PRO A 471 10.70 1.53 11.38
C PRO A 471 11.44 0.64 12.39
N ASP A 472 12.33 -0.23 11.90
CA ASP A 472 13.17 -1.07 12.77
C ASP A 472 14.17 -0.21 13.54
N LEU A 473 14.81 0.77 12.89
CA LEU A 473 15.72 1.71 13.54
C LEU A 473 15.00 2.59 14.57
N ASP A 474 13.78 3.06 14.26
CA ASP A 474 12.94 3.78 15.20
C ASP A 474 12.64 2.94 16.44
N LYS A 475 12.28 1.66 16.24
CA LYS A 475 12.03 0.74 17.34
C LYS A 475 13.27 0.53 18.20
N VAL A 476 14.46 0.43 17.58
CA VAL A 476 15.73 0.33 18.31
C VAL A 476 15.98 1.57 19.16
N VAL A 477 15.78 2.78 18.62
CA VAL A 477 15.99 4.03 19.36
C VAL A 477 14.97 4.18 20.50
N GLN A 478 13.74 3.68 20.33
CA GLN A 478 12.72 3.63 21.38
C GLN A 478 13.08 2.63 22.51
N LEU A 479 13.49 1.41 22.15
CA LEU A 479 13.84 0.36 23.11
C LEU A 479 15.16 0.63 23.83
N LYS A 480 16.13 1.21 23.11
CA LYS A 480 17.48 1.46 23.60
C LYS A 480 18.00 2.84 23.14
N PRO A 481 17.64 3.93 23.84
CA PRO A 481 18.00 5.29 23.45
C PRO A 481 19.50 5.60 23.45
N ASP A 482 20.28 4.88 24.24
CA ASP A 482 21.75 4.99 24.41
C ASP A 482 22.54 4.33 23.26
N PHE A 483 21.88 3.58 22.38
CA PHE A 483 22.55 2.89 21.29
C PHE A 483 22.83 3.82 20.10
N THR A 484 23.97 4.53 20.17
CA THR A 484 24.41 5.54 19.18
C THR A 484 24.50 5.00 17.76
N ALA A 485 24.93 3.75 17.57
CA ALA A 485 25.05 3.15 16.24
C ALA A 485 23.73 3.11 15.47
N ALA A 486 22.59 2.83 16.13
CA ALA A 486 21.28 2.88 15.47
C ALA A 486 20.87 4.31 15.09
N ARG A 487 21.18 5.30 15.94
CA ARG A 487 20.93 6.72 15.62
C ARG A 487 21.77 7.20 14.44
N ILE A 488 23.04 6.80 14.36
CA ILE A 488 23.90 7.11 13.19
C ILE A 488 23.29 6.49 11.92
N GLN A 489 22.85 5.23 11.97
CA GLN A 489 22.22 4.59 10.80
C GLN A 489 20.89 5.25 10.43
N ARG A 490 20.06 5.62 11.41
CA ARG A 490 18.80 6.34 11.16
C ARG A 490 19.05 7.71 10.56
N GLY A 491 19.96 8.50 11.13
CA GLY A 491 20.39 9.78 10.59
C GLY A 491 20.91 9.68 9.16
N ASN A 492 21.69 8.64 8.82
CA ASN A 492 22.14 8.40 7.44
C ASN A 492 20.97 8.11 6.47
N VAL A 493 19.96 7.37 6.93
CA VAL A 493 18.78 7.07 6.11
C VAL A 493 17.93 8.32 5.91
N LEU A 494 17.69 9.08 6.99
CA LEU A 494 16.96 10.34 6.96
C LEU A 494 17.65 11.37 6.06
N LEU A 495 18.99 11.47 6.15
CA LEU A 495 19.79 12.31 5.27
C LEU A 495 19.60 11.94 3.80
N LYS A 496 19.60 10.65 3.45
CA LYS A 496 19.33 10.21 2.07
C LYS A 496 17.90 10.48 1.61
N GLN A 497 16.94 10.53 2.54
CA GLN A 497 15.54 10.86 2.28
C GLN A 497 15.26 12.36 2.16
N GLY A 498 16.24 13.22 2.50
CA GLY A 498 16.07 14.67 2.51
C GLY A 498 15.50 15.23 3.82
N GLU A 499 15.30 14.40 4.84
CA GLU A 499 14.81 14.80 6.17
C GLU A 499 15.95 15.41 7.01
N LEU A 500 16.45 16.57 6.58
CA LEU A 500 17.67 17.19 7.08
C LEU A 500 17.60 17.56 8.58
N ASP A 501 16.44 18.05 9.05
CA ASP A 501 16.25 18.41 10.46
C ASP A 501 16.27 17.18 11.38
N ALA A 502 15.54 16.12 11.01
CA ALA A 502 15.50 14.88 11.78
C ALA A 502 16.86 14.17 11.77
N ALA A 503 17.56 14.16 10.63
CA ALA A 503 18.91 13.63 10.51
C ALA A 503 19.89 14.38 11.41
N GLN A 504 19.82 15.72 11.41
CA GLN A 504 20.67 16.55 12.27
C GLN A 504 20.38 16.30 13.74
N GLN A 505 19.11 16.21 14.15
CA GLN A 505 18.74 15.91 15.53
C GLN A 505 19.33 14.57 16.02
N ASP A 506 19.33 13.55 15.16
CA ASP A 506 19.97 12.28 15.45
C ASP A 506 21.49 12.40 15.60
N PHE A 507 22.15 13.10 14.67
CA PHE A 507 23.59 13.31 14.74
C PHE A 507 24.01 14.15 15.94
N ASP A 508 23.28 15.21 16.27
CA ASP A 508 23.52 16.04 17.46
C ASP A 508 23.36 15.23 18.75
N SER A 509 22.35 14.35 18.80
CA SER A 509 22.17 13.45 19.94
C SER A 509 23.35 12.47 20.09
N VAL A 510 23.94 12.00 18.99
CA VAL A 510 25.15 11.18 19.01
C VAL A 510 26.36 12.00 19.48
N LEU A 511 26.55 13.21 18.97
CA LEU A 511 27.67 14.10 19.38
C LEU A 511 27.57 14.53 20.85
N SER A 512 26.36 14.58 21.42
CA SER A 512 26.18 14.82 22.86
C SER A 512 26.74 13.69 23.75
N VAL A 513 26.77 12.46 23.23
CA VAL A 513 27.28 11.26 23.92
C VAL A 513 28.73 10.98 23.53
N GLU A 514 29.08 11.17 22.25
CA GLU A 514 30.39 10.94 21.64
C GLU A 514 30.92 12.23 20.97
N PRO A 515 31.43 13.23 21.73
CA PRO A 515 31.83 14.53 21.16
C PRO A 515 32.99 14.46 20.16
N ASN A 516 33.81 13.40 20.23
CA ASN A 516 34.98 13.20 19.36
C ASN A 516 34.67 12.37 18.10
N ASN A 517 33.39 12.14 17.79
CA ASN A 517 33.00 11.40 16.60
C ASN A 517 33.07 12.29 15.35
N ASN A 518 34.28 12.39 14.77
CA ASN A 518 34.56 13.24 13.61
C ASN A 518 33.69 12.89 12.38
N GLU A 519 33.30 11.62 12.21
CA GLU A 519 32.43 11.21 11.11
C GLU A 519 31.05 11.86 11.21
N VAL A 520 30.47 11.87 12.41
CA VAL A 520 29.16 12.47 12.66
C VAL A 520 29.23 13.99 12.59
N ALA A 521 30.30 14.60 13.12
CA ALA A 521 30.52 16.04 13.03
C ALA A 521 30.58 16.53 11.56
N ALA A 522 31.29 15.81 10.69
CA ALA A 522 31.35 16.12 9.26
C ALA A 522 29.97 16.01 8.58
N LYS A 523 29.11 15.07 9.02
CA LYS A 523 27.73 14.96 8.48
C LYS A 523 26.85 16.13 8.88
N VAL A 524 27.00 16.66 10.10
CA VAL A 524 26.27 17.87 10.53
C VAL A 524 26.69 19.10 9.72
N GLU A 525 27.99 19.24 9.44
CA GLU A 525 28.49 20.31 8.55
C GLU A 525 27.93 20.15 7.13
N HIS A 526 27.98 18.94 6.57
CA HIS A 526 27.43 18.62 5.24
C HIS A 526 25.92 18.89 5.13
N ILE A 527 25.15 18.66 6.21
CA ILE A 527 23.72 19.00 6.24
C ILE A 527 23.48 20.50 6.00
N ASN A 528 24.32 21.38 6.56
CA ASN A 528 24.18 22.83 6.34
C ASN A 528 24.49 23.22 4.89
N GLU A 529 25.51 22.60 4.29
CA GLU A 529 25.81 22.79 2.86
C GLU A 529 24.65 22.34 1.99
N LEU A 530 24.05 21.18 2.28
CA LEU A 530 22.88 20.67 1.58
C LEU A 530 21.67 21.60 1.70
N ARG A 531 21.37 22.13 2.89
CA ARG A 531 20.29 23.14 3.08
C ARG A 531 20.51 24.35 2.17
N GLN A 532 21.75 24.84 2.10
CA GLN A 532 22.07 25.97 1.25
C GLN A 532 21.92 25.64 -0.24
N MET A 533 22.33 24.43 -0.67
CA MET A 533 22.16 23.99 -2.05
C MET A 533 20.68 23.88 -2.44
N VAL A 534 19.85 23.29 -1.58
CA VAL A 534 18.39 23.17 -1.81
C VAL A 534 17.76 24.55 -1.88
N SER A 535 18.06 25.43 -0.92
CA SER A 535 17.54 26.80 -0.90
C SER A 535 17.95 27.61 -2.14
N ASN A 536 19.20 27.47 -2.60
CA ASN A 536 19.63 28.10 -3.85
C ASN A 536 18.89 27.52 -5.06
N GLY A 537 18.74 26.18 -5.12
CA GLY A 537 17.99 25.51 -6.19
C GLY A 537 16.54 25.98 -6.28
N GLU A 538 15.86 26.10 -5.14
CA GLU A 538 14.50 26.66 -5.03
C GLU A 538 14.47 28.13 -5.50
N HIS A 539 15.41 28.96 -5.03
CA HIS A 539 15.47 30.37 -5.43
C HIS A 539 15.66 30.56 -6.93
N PHE A 540 16.59 29.82 -7.55
CA PHE A 540 16.81 29.89 -9.00
C PHE A 540 15.61 29.35 -9.79
N LEU A 541 14.93 28.32 -9.28
CA LEU A 541 13.71 27.79 -9.88
C LEU A 541 12.59 28.84 -9.89
N GLU A 542 12.39 29.55 -8.77
CA GLU A 542 11.40 30.63 -8.64
C GLU A 542 11.71 31.83 -9.56
N ASN A 543 13.00 32.15 -9.74
CA ASN A 543 13.46 33.22 -10.64
C ASN A 543 13.40 32.83 -12.14
N GLY A 544 13.14 31.55 -12.45
CA GLY A 544 13.12 31.02 -13.82
C GLY A 544 14.51 30.74 -14.41
N GLU A 545 15.55 30.70 -13.59
CA GLU A 545 16.93 30.36 -13.97
C GLU A 545 17.14 28.84 -13.92
N PHE A 546 16.47 28.12 -14.82
CA PHE A 546 16.35 26.65 -14.75
C PHE A 546 17.69 25.89 -14.87
N GLN A 547 18.71 26.46 -15.52
CA GLN A 547 20.03 25.82 -15.65
C GLN A 547 20.81 25.82 -14.32
N GLU A 548 20.80 26.96 -13.62
CA GLU A 548 21.46 27.07 -12.31
C GLU A 548 20.71 26.25 -11.26
N ALA A 549 19.37 26.27 -11.29
CA ALA A 549 18.53 25.43 -10.44
C ALA A 549 18.85 23.94 -10.63
N GLU A 550 18.94 23.47 -11.88
CA GLU A 550 19.30 22.08 -12.21
C GLU A 550 20.66 21.68 -11.63
N HIS A 551 21.67 22.56 -11.70
CA HIS A 551 23.00 22.30 -11.17
C HIS A 551 23.02 22.12 -9.64
N TYR A 552 22.37 23.01 -8.88
CA TYR A 552 22.30 22.88 -7.43
C TYR A 552 21.48 21.67 -6.99
N LEU A 553 20.34 21.41 -7.65
CA LEU A 553 19.49 20.25 -7.36
C LEU A 553 20.22 18.93 -7.69
N SER A 554 20.96 18.88 -8.79
CA SER A 554 21.75 17.70 -9.16
C SER A 554 22.82 17.36 -8.11
N LYS A 555 23.52 18.37 -7.58
CA LYS A 555 24.48 18.17 -6.47
C LYS A 555 23.80 17.71 -5.18
N ALA A 556 22.65 18.29 -4.84
CA ALA A 556 21.89 17.89 -3.66
C ALA A 556 21.44 16.42 -3.74
N ILE A 557 20.99 15.96 -4.92
CA ILE A 557 20.56 14.59 -5.20
C ILE A 557 21.70 13.56 -5.04
N GLU A 558 22.97 13.94 -5.24
CA GLU A 558 24.11 13.02 -5.03
C GLU A 558 24.15 12.48 -3.60
N THR A 559 23.73 13.29 -2.62
CA THR A 559 23.61 12.85 -1.22
C THR A 559 22.19 12.41 -0.88
N MET A 560 21.19 13.22 -1.25
CA MET A 560 19.77 13.01 -0.91
C MET A 560 19.04 12.20 -2.00
N MET A 561 19.60 11.03 -2.33
CA MET A 561 19.17 10.21 -3.47
C MET A 561 17.73 9.65 -3.38
N TRP A 562 17.07 9.76 -2.23
CA TRP A 562 15.69 9.29 -2.02
C TRP A 562 14.71 10.41 -1.70
N ASP A 563 15.14 11.66 -1.80
CA ASP A 563 14.25 12.81 -1.71
C ASP A 563 13.53 13.02 -3.05
N GLY A 564 12.27 12.61 -3.11
CA GLY A 564 11.48 12.78 -4.34
C GLY A 564 11.09 14.24 -4.63
N SER A 565 11.21 15.16 -3.68
CA SER A 565 10.95 16.59 -3.91
C SER A 565 12.00 17.20 -4.85
N LEU A 566 13.28 16.84 -4.67
CA LEU A 566 14.39 17.30 -5.52
C LEU A 566 14.23 16.81 -6.95
N TYR A 567 13.89 15.53 -7.15
CA TYR A 567 13.61 14.99 -8.47
C TYR A 567 12.41 15.68 -9.13
N LYS A 568 11.39 16.06 -8.36
CA LYS A 568 10.25 16.81 -8.88
C LYS A 568 10.67 18.21 -9.34
N MET A 569 11.41 18.96 -8.51
CA MET A 569 11.92 20.30 -8.86
C MET A 569 12.87 20.26 -10.06
N ARG A 570 13.78 19.28 -10.13
CA ARG A 570 14.69 19.13 -11.27
C ARG A 570 13.95 18.67 -12.53
N GLY A 571 12.95 17.80 -12.38
CA GLY A 571 12.03 17.44 -13.46
C GLY A 571 11.25 18.65 -14.01
N GLU A 572 10.86 19.58 -13.15
CA GLU A 572 10.28 20.86 -13.55
C GLU A 572 11.28 21.74 -14.31
N CYS A 573 12.54 21.83 -13.86
CA CYS A 573 13.62 22.49 -14.61
C CYS A 573 13.75 21.90 -16.03
N TYR A 574 13.83 20.57 -16.16
CA TYR A 574 13.94 19.91 -17.45
C TYR A 574 12.73 20.13 -18.36
N LYS A 575 11.51 20.25 -17.81
CA LYS A 575 10.31 20.63 -18.58
C LYS A 575 10.46 22.01 -19.19
N HIS A 576 10.97 22.98 -18.43
CA HIS A 576 11.18 24.34 -18.91
C HIS A 576 12.36 24.46 -19.90
N LEU A 577 13.40 23.64 -19.73
CA LEU A 577 14.53 23.55 -20.66
C LEU A 577 14.20 22.80 -21.97
N GLY A 578 13.01 22.19 -22.08
CA GLY A 578 12.62 21.37 -23.22
C GLY A 578 13.23 19.96 -23.24
N GLU A 579 13.96 19.58 -22.19
CA GLU A 579 14.60 18.28 -22.03
C GLU A 579 13.62 17.21 -21.52
N THR A 580 12.55 17.00 -22.28
CA THR A 580 11.37 16.20 -21.90
C THR A 580 11.72 14.77 -21.44
N GLN A 581 12.71 14.13 -22.07
CA GLN A 581 13.15 12.77 -21.69
C GLN A 581 13.78 12.72 -20.30
N LYS A 582 14.59 13.73 -19.93
CA LYS A 582 15.18 13.80 -18.57
C LYS A 582 14.10 14.08 -17.53
N ALA A 583 13.13 14.94 -17.86
CA ALA A 583 11.96 15.19 -17.00
C ALA A 583 11.15 13.91 -16.74
N ILE A 584 10.91 13.09 -17.77
CA ILE A 584 10.24 11.79 -17.63
C ILE A 584 11.04 10.87 -16.70
N ALA A 585 12.37 10.80 -16.84
CA ALA A 585 13.21 9.95 -16.01
C ALA A 585 13.12 10.35 -14.53
N ASP A 586 13.22 11.64 -14.22
CA ASP A 586 13.12 12.14 -12.84
C ASP A 586 11.72 11.91 -12.25
N LEU A 587 10.66 12.23 -12.98
CA LEU A 587 9.29 12.00 -12.49
C LEU A 587 8.96 10.50 -12.32
N ARG A 588 9.56 9.61 -13.12
CA ARG A 588 9.46 8.16 -12.88
C ARG A 588 10.18 7.73 -11.61
N ASN A 589 11.30 8.36 -11.25
CA ASN A 589 11.93 8.15 -9.96
C ASN A 589 11.02 8.62 -8.82
N VAL A 590 10.35 9.78 -8.98
CA VAL A 590 9.34 10.27 -8.03
C VAL A 590 8.21 9.24 -7.86
N ALA A 591 7.65 8.70 -8.95
CA ALA A 591 6.60 7.67 -8.87
C ALA A 591 7.07 6.36 -8.18
N LYS A 592 8.37 6.03 -8.30
CA LYS A 592 8.96 4.88 -7.59
C LYS A 592 9.17 5.17 -6.10
N LEU A 593 9.49 6.41 -5.75
CA LEU A 593 9.67 6.87 -4.36
C LEU A 593 8.34 7.12 -3.67
N PHE A 594 7.30 7.57 -4.37
CA PHE A 594 5.95 7.79 -3.83
C PHE A 594 4.93 6.99 -4.64
N SER A 595 4.57 5.82 -4.14
CA SER A 595 3.69 4.87 -4.84
C SER A 595 2.21 5.29 -4.86
N ASP A 596 1.86 6.38 -4.18
CA ASP A 596 0.51 6.88 -3.94
C ASP A 596 0.20 8.17 -4.74
N SER A 597 1.18 8.74 -5.46
CA SER A 597 0.97 10.02 -6.16
C SER A 597 0.34 9.84 -7.54
N THR A 598 -0.98 10.04 -7.62
CA THR A 598 -1.76 10.03 -8.89
C THR A 598 -1.33 11.14 -9.85
N ASP A 599 -0.99 12.33 -9.33
CA ASP A 599 -0.60 13.49 -10.13
C ASP A 599 0.70 13.26 -10.92
N VAL A 600 1.67 12.55 -10.34
CA VAL A 600 2.94 12.24 -11.02
C VAL A 600 2.71 11.33 -12.22
N TYR A 601 1.88 10.28 -12.08
CA TYR A 601 1.54 9.40 -13.20
C TYR A 601 0.79 10.16 -14.32
N LEU A 602 -0.09 11.10 -13.96
CA LEU A 602 -0.76 11.96 -14.93
C LEU A 602 0.24 12.83 -15.69
N ASP A 603 1.20 13.44 -15.01
CA ASP A 603 2.17 14.31 -15.63
C ASP A 603 3.17 13.54 -16.51
N VAL A 604 3.67 12.39 -16.05
CA VAL A 604 4.48 11.49 -16.87
C VAL A 604 3.72 11.04 -18.12
N SER A 605 2.44 10.67 -17.97
CA SER A 605 1.59 10.28 -19.10
C SER A 605 1.42 11.41 -20.13
N LYS A 606 1.25 12.66 -19.68
CA LYS A 606 1.20 13.83 -20.57
C LYS A 606 2.54 14.10 -21.26
N LEU A 607 3.66 13.90 -20.58
CA LEU A 607 4.98 14.06 -21.19
C LEU A 607 5.20 13.00 -22.28
N TYR A 608 4.87 11.73 -22.01
CA TYR A 608 4.88 10.67 -23.03
C TYR A 608 3.97 11.00 -24.22
N TYR A 609 2.79 11.57 -23.95
CA TYR A 609 1.89 12.03 -25.00
C TYR A 609 2.51 13.14 -25.86
N SER A 610 3.19 14.10 -25.23
CA SER A 610 3.83 15.23 -25.92
C SER A 610 4.99 14.82 -26.84
N ILE A 611 5.75 13.78 -26.46
CA ILE A 611 6.83 13.24 -27.30
C ILE A 611 6.31 12.34 -28.43
N GLY A 612 5.03 11.97 -28.41
CA GLY A 612 4.41 11.09 -29.41
C GLY A 612 4.30 9.62 -29.02
N ASP A 613 4.79 9.24 -27.83
CA ASP A 613 4.68 7.87 -27.31
C ASP A 613 3.31 7.67 -26.63
N VAL A 614 2.31 7.44 -27.47
CA VAL A 614 0.92 7.25 -27.06
C VAL A 614 0.73 5.92 -26.28
N GLU A 615 1.58 4.93 -26.54
CA GLU A 615 1.48 3.62 -25.87
C GLU A 615 1.96 3.70 -24.42
N GLU A 616 3.14 4.28 -24.17
CA GLU A 616 3.61 4.50 -22.81
C GLU A 616 2.73 5.52 -22.07
N SER A 617 2.25 6.55 -22.77
CA SER A 617 1.24 7.46 -22.21
C SER A 617 0.02 6.70 -21.69
N LEU A 618 -0.50 5.73 -22.44
CA LEU A 618 -1.63 4.89 -22.03
C LEU A 618 -1.31 3.98 -20.85
N ASN A 619 -0.09 3.46 -20.77
CA ASN A 619 0.35 2.62 -19.66
C ASN A 619 0.43 3.43 -18.36
N GLN A 620 1.04 4.62 -18.39
CA GLN A 620 1.20 5.45 -17.20
C GLN A 620 -0.15 5.97 -16.68
N ILE A 621 -1.09 6.34 -17.56
CA ILE A 621 -2.42 6.79 -17.13
C ILE A 621 -3.28 5.65 -16.54
N ARG A 622 -3.03 4.40 -16.94
CA ARG A 622 -3.67 3.23 -16.31
C ARG A 622 -3.18 3.04 -14.89
N GLU A 623 -1.88 3.24 -14.62
CA GLU A 623 -1.37 3.22 -13.24
C GLU A 623 -1.99 4.36 -12.41
N CYS A 624 -2.18 5.57 -12.96
CA CYS A 624 -2.95 6.61 -12.25
C CYS A 624 -4.35 6.13 -11.82
N LEU A 625 -5.11 5.53 -12.75
CA LEU A 625 -6.47 5.05 -12.48
C LEU A 625 -6.53 3.79 -11.62
N LYS A 626 -5.42 3.07 -11.48
CA LYS A 626 -5.28 1.92 -10.58
C LYS A 626 -5.13 2.36 -9.13
N LEU A 627 -4.47 3.50 -8.92
CA LEU A 627 -4.36 4.14 -7.59
C LEU A 627 -5.69 4.79 -7.19
N ASP A 628 -6.32 5.53 -8.10
CA ASP A 628 -7.62 6.15 -7.88
C ASP A 628 -8.50 6.04 -9.14
N ALA A 629 -9.50 5.16 -9.07
CA ALA A 629 -10.43 4.89 -10.16
C ALA A 629 -11.36 6.06 -10.49
N ASP A 630 -11.57 6.97 -9.53
CA ASP A 630 -12.49 8.11 -9.65
C ASP A 630 -11.77 9.44 -9.92
N HIS A 631 -10.44 9.41 -10.09
CA HIS A 631 -9.66 10.60 -10.40
C HIS A 631 -10.09 11.24 -11.73
N LYS A 632 -10.83 12.36 -11.64
CA LYS A 632 -11.48 13.02 -12.78
C LYS A 632 -10.50 13.39 -13.91
N LYS A 633 -9.38 14.04 -13.57
CA LYS A 633 -8.37 14.46 -14.56
C LYS A 633 -7.75 13.27 -15.30
N CYS A 634 -7.45 12.18 -14.58
CA CYS A 634 -6.89 10.98 -15.19
C CYS A 634 -7.91 10.28 -16.09
N LYS A 635 -9.18 10.20 -15.67
CA LYS A 635 -10.26 9.59 -16.44
C LYS A 635 -10.56 10.33 -17.73
N ASP A 636 -10.52 11.66 -17.69
CA ASP A 636 -10.73 12.50 -18.87
C ASP A 636 -9.58 12.37 -19.86
N PHE A 637 -8.33 12.39 -19.38
CA PHE A 637 -7.16 12.18 -20.23
C PHE A 637 -7.12 10.76 -20.82
N TYR A 638 -7.37 9.74 -20.00
CA TYR A 638 -7.41 8.33 -20.40
C TYR A 638 -8.34 8.07 -21.58
N LYS A 639 -9.55 8.66 -21.60
CA LYS A 639 -10.51 8.47 -22.71
C LYS A 639 -9.91 8.91 -24.05
N GLY A 640 -9.23 10.05 -24.07
CA GLY A 640 -8.56 10.57 -25.26
C GLY A 640 -7.41 9.68 -25.70
N VAL A 641 -6.48 9.40 -24.79
CA VAL A 641 -5.29 8.57 -25.06
C VAL A 641 -5.67 7.16 -25.49
N LYS A 642 -6.63 6.51 -24.82
CA LYS A 642 -7.13 5.18 -25.19
C LYS A 642 -7.71 5.14 -26.60
N LYS A 643 -8.52 6.14 -26.96
CA LYS A 643 -9.11 6.23 -28.30
C LYS A 643 -8.01 6.37 -29.34
N LEU A 644 -7.03 7.24 -29.09
CA LEU A 644 -5.90 7.47 -30.00
C LEU A 644 -5.00 6.24 -30.14
N ALA A 645 -4.63 5.61 -29.02
CA ALA A 645 -3.84 4.38 -28.99
C ALA A 645 -4.50 3.28 -29.81
N LYS A 646 -5.82 3.07 -29.64
CA LYS A 646 -6.57 2.09 -30.44
C LYS A 646 -6.55 2.43 -31.94
N MET A 647 -6.68 3.71 -32.30
CA MET A 647 -6.60 4.12 -33.70
C MET A 647 -5.21 3.86 -34.30
N ARG A 648 -4.13 4.08 -33.55
CA ARG A 648 -2.75 3.76 -33.97
C ARG A 648 -2.52 2.25 -34.09
N GLU A 649 -3.02 1.46 -33.15
CA GLU A 649 -2.95 0.01 -33.20
C GLU A 649 -3.67 -0.54 -34.45
N ASP A 650 -4.86 -0.02 -34.74
CA ASP A 650 -5.62 -0.35 -35.96
C ASP A 650 -4.84 0.05 -37.23
N LEU A 651 -4.21 1.24 -37.25
CA LEU A 651 -3.38 1.69 -38.38
C LEU A 651 -2.22 0.72 -38.63
N ASN A 652 -1.47 0.36 -37.58
CA ASN A 652 -0.37 -0.60 -37.67
C ASN A 652 -0.83 -1.98 -38.17
N LYS A 653 -2.04 -2.42 -37.77
CA LYS A 653 -2.66 -3.66 -38.28
C LYS A 653 -3.02 -3.58 -39.76
N LEU A 654 -3.42 -2.41 -40.26
CA LEU A 654 -3.73 -2.22 -41.69
C LEU A 654 -2.46 -2.22 -42.53
N VAL A 655 -1.40 -1.57 -42.04
CA VAL A 655 -0.06 -1.60 -42.66
C VAL A 655 0.46 -3.03 -42.75
N SER A 656 0.35 -3.82 -41.67
CA SER A 656 0.83 -5.22 -41.68
C SER A 656 0.00 -6.14 -42.58
N LYS A 657 -1.29 -5.86 -42.74
CA LYS A 657 -2.19 -6.53 -43.70
C LYS A 657 -2.03 -6.05 -45.14
N GLN A 658 -1.22 -5.02 -45.39
CA GLN A 658 -1.04 -4.38 -46.69
C GLN A 658 -2.35 -3.78 -47.27
N ASP A 659 -3.27 -3.38 -46.39
CA ASP A 659 -4.47 -2.63 -46.79
C ASP A 659 -4.15 -1.14 -46.84
N TRP A 660 -3.61 -0.70 -47.98
CA TRP A 660 -3.09 0.66 -48.16
C TRP A 660 -4.18 1.73 -48.14
N MET A 661 -5.35 1.46 -48.73
CA MET A 661 -6.46 2.42 -48.73
C MET A 661 -7.06 2.57 -47.33
N GLY A 662 -7.27 1.46 -46.61
CA GLY A 662 -7.71 1.50 -45.21
C GLY A 662 -6.69 2.21 -44.31
N CYS A 663 -5.39 1.99 -44.54
CA CYS A 663 -4.32 2.71 -43.84
C CYS A 663 -4.44 4.24 -44.01
N LEU A 664 -4.64 4.72 -45.24
CA LEU A 664 -4.75 6.16 -45.53
C LEU A 664 -6.01 6.78 -44.89
N GLU A 665 -7.17 6.13 -45.01
CA GLU A 665 -8.40 6.59 -44.38
C GLU A 665 -8.25 6.69 -42.85
N LYS A 666 -7.63 5.66 -42.24
CA LYS A 666 -7.38 5.64 -40.81
C LYS A 666 -6.36 6.70 -40.38
N GLY A 667 -5.28 6.88 -41.13
CA GLY A 667 -4.29 7.94 -40.92
C GLY A 667 -4.93 9.33 -40.91
N GLN A 668 -5.76 9.64 -41.92
CA GLN A 668 -6.52 10.89 -41.95
C GLN A 668 -7.48 11.04 -40.77
N SER A 669 -8.12 9.95 -40.32
CA SER A 669 -8.98 9.99 -39.14
C SER A 669 -8.21 10.33 -37.86
N ILE A 670 -6.95 9.87 -37.74
CA ILE A 670 -6.06 10.19 -36.62
C ILE A 670 -5.63 11.65 -36.68
N LEU A 671 -5.22 12.15 -37.84
CA LEU A 671 -4.81 13.55 -38.04
C LEU A 671 -5.97 14.54 -37.77
N LYS A 672 -7.21 14.13 -38.02
CA LYS A 672 -8.41 14.89 -37.63
C LYS A 672 -8.68 14.87 -36.12
N ALA A 673 -8.33 13.76 -35.45
CA ALA A 673 -8.55 13.59 -34.02
C ALA A 673 -7.47 14.27 -33.17
N GLU A 674 -6.23 14.29 -33.64
CA GLU A 674 -5.08 14.90 -32.97
C GLU A 674 -4.45 15.99 -33.84
N THR A 675 -4.80 17.24 -33.53
CA THR A 675 -4.36 18.43 -34.26
C THR A 675 -3.32 19.25 -33.51
N LYS A 676 -3.03 18.92 -32.24
CA LYS A 676 -2.26 19.76 -31.32
C LYS A 676 -0.81 19.31 -31.17
N VAL A 677 -0.54 18.00 -31.23
CA VAL A 677 0.80 17.44 -30.98
C VAL A 677 1.49 17.05 -32.29
N PRO A 678 2.50 17.82 -32.76
CA PRO A 678 3.17 17.55 -34.04
C PRO A 678 3.86 16.19 -34.09
N SER A 679 4.49 15.74 -32.99
CA SER A 679 5.19 14.45 -32.94
C SER A 679 4.27 13.27 -33.29
N ILE A 680 3.02 13.30 -32.82
CA ILE A 680 2.03 12.27 -33.17
C ILE A 680 1.64 12.36 -34.65
N GLN A 681 1.55 13.57 -35.20
CA GLN A 681 1.21 13.77 -36.61
C GLN A 681 2.31 13.26 -37.53
N PHE A 682 3.58 13.55 -37.22
CA PHE A 682 4.72 13.05 -37.99
C PHE A 682 4.86 11.53 -37.90
N ASP A 683 4.57 10.92 -36.75
CA ASP A 683 4.50 9.45 -36.64
C ASP A 683 3.44 8.84 -37.55
N VAL A 684 2.30 9.53 -37.75
CA VAL A 684 1.27 9.10 -38.69
C VAL A 684 1.75 9.28 -40.12
N PHE A 685 2.36 10.42 -40.46
CA PHE A 685 2.97 10.65 -41.78
C PHE A 685 4.05 9.63 -42.13
N ARG A 686 4.81 9.15 -41.14
CA ARG A 686 5.78 8.09 -41.31
C ARG A 686 5.13 6.80 -41.84
N GLN A 687 3.94 6.45 -41.34
CA GLN A 687 3.19 5.27 -41.79
C GLN A 687 2.41 5.54 -43.09
N THR A 688 1.77 6.71 -43.20
CA THR A 688 0.96 7.04 -44.38
C THR A 688 1.81 7.31 -45.61
N CYS A 689 3.05 7.80 -45.47
CA CYS A 689 3.96 7.91 -46.61
C CYS A 689 4.18 6.54 -47.27
N LYS A 690 4.46 5.51 -46.47
CA LYS A 690 4.59 4.13 -46.93
C LYS A 690 3.30 3.63 -47.58
N CYS A 691 2.14 3.93 -46.99
CA CYS A 691 0.85 3.55 -47.57
C CYS A 691 0.57 4.27 -48.90
N ASN A 692 0.88 5.57 -49.01
CA ASN A 692 0.75 6.35 -50.23
C ASN A 692 1.64 5.82 -51.35
N LEU A 693 2.89 5.46 -51.03
CA LEU A 693 3.82 4.84 -51.98
C LEU A 693 3.24 3.54 -52.56
N ASN A 694 2.76 2.64 -51.70
CA ASN A 694 2.23 1.35 -52.13
C ASN A 694 0.83 1.45 -52.78
N ALA A 695 0.07 2.51 -52.49
CA ALA A 695 -1.18 2.83 -53.17
C ALA A 695 -0.97 3.52 -54.55
N GLY A 696 0.25 3.96 -54.88
CA GLY A 696 0.58 4.67 -56.11
C GLY A 696 0.35 6.19 -56.06
N HIS A 697 0.08 6.76 -54.89
CA HIS A 697 -0.04 8.20 -54.66
C HIS A 697 1.36 8.82 -54.45
N VAL A 698 2.12 8.89 -55.55
CA VAL A 698 3.56 9.22 -55.52
C VAL A 698 3.84 10.63 -54.99
N ARG A 699 3.03 11.63 -55.34
CA ARG A 699 3.25 13.02 -54.92
C ARG A 699 3.03 13.19 -53.41
N GLU A 700 1.95 12.61 -52.91
CA GLU A 700 1.57 12.61 -51.50
C GLU A 700 2.62 11.86 -50.67
N ALA A 701 3.13 10.73 -51.16
CA ALA A 701 4.22 9.99 -50.51
C ALA A 701 5.49 10.86 -50.37
N ILE A 702 5.93 11.52 -51.44
CA ILE A 702 7.12 12.39 -51.39
C ILE A 702 6.92 13.53 -50.38
N GLN A 703 5.73 14.13 -50.35
CA GLN A 703 5.41 15.22 -49.43
C GLN A 703 5.46 14.76 -47.97
N GLU A 704 4.71 13.69 -47.62
CA GLU A 704 4.64 13.20 -46.24
C GLU A 704 5.99 12.70 -45.73
N CYS A 705 6.72 11.91 -46.53
CA CYS A 705 8.08 11.48 -46.15
C CYS A 705 9.03 12.66 -45.96
N SER A 706 8.90 13.72 -46.76
CA SER A 706 9.75 14.91 -46.62
C SER A 706 9.45 15.69 -45.35
N GLU A 707 8.18 15.78 -44.95
CA GLU A 707 7.81 16.41 -43.67
C GLU A 707 8.34 15.61 -42.48
N VAL A 708 8.34 14.27 -42.53
CA VAL A 708 8.92 13.43 -41.48
C VAL A 708 10.43 13.65 -41.36
N LEU A 709 11.17 13.57 -42.47
CA LEU A 709 12.62 13.74 -42.47
C LEU A 709 13.07 15.16 -42.07
N LYS A 710 12.21 16.16 -42.27
CA LYS A 710 12.51 17.56 -41.89
C LYS A 710 12.28 17.84 -40.40
N ASN A 711 11.24 17.25 -39.80
CA ASN A 711 10.79 17.62 -38.46
C ASN A 711 11.05 16.56 -37.39
N GLN A 712 11.39 15.31 -37.75
CA GLN A 712 11.78 14.25 -36.83
C GLN A 712 13.26 13.86 -37.04
N ASP A 713 13.53 12.71 -37.65
CA ASP A 713 14.88 12.19 -37.89
C ASP A 713 15.23 12.30 -39.38
N GLU A 714 16.18 13.17 -39.68
CA GLU A 714 16.67 13.40 -41.04
C GLU A 714 17.39 12.17 -41.64
N ASN A 715 17.81 11.23 -40.79
CA ASN A 715 18.51 10.01 -41.14
C ASN A 715 17.67 8.74 -40.98
N ASP A 716 16.33 8.84 -40.86
CA ASP A 716 15.46 7.67 -40.80
C ASP A 716 15.58 6.86 -42.09
N VAL A 717 16.26 5.72 -41.98
CA VAL A 717 16.63 4.84 -43.10
C VAL A 717 15.40 4.31 -43.83
N GLU A 718 14.33 3.98 -43.11
CA GLU A 718 13.11 3.43 -43.71
C GLU A 718 12.38 4.51 -44.52
N VAL A 719 12.24 5.71 -43.96
CA VAL A 719 11.56 6.84 -44.61
C VAL A 719 12.37 7.34 -45.81
N LEU A 720 13.70 7.38 -45.72
CA LEU A 720 14.58 7.67 -46.85
C LEU A 720 14.42 6.63 -47.97
N CYS A 721 14.31 5.35 -47.62
CA CYS A 721 14.06 4.30 -48.62
C CYS A 721 12.69 4.45 -49.28
N ASP A 722 11.63 4.70 -48.50
CA ASP A 722 10.27 4.88 -49.03
C ASP A 722 10.19 6.13 -49.93
N ARG A 723 10.82 7.24 -49.54
CA ARG A 723 10.90 8.44 -50.39
C ARG A 723 11.75 8.22 -51.65
N GLY A 724 12.88 7.52 -51.54
CA GLY A 724 13.71 7.14 -52.67
C GLY A 724 12.98 6.26 -53.69
N GLU A 725 12.15 5.32 -53.22
CA GLU A 725 11.26 4.54 -54.07
C GLU A 725 10.17 5.39 -54.74
N ALA A 726 9.61 6.35 -54.02
CA ALA A 726 8.66 7.32 -54.60
C ALA A 726 9.33 8.17 -55.69
N HIS A 727 10.56 8.63 -55.48
CA HIS A 727 11.35 9.36 -56.50
C HIS A 727 11.64 8.51 -57.74
N ILE A 728 11.93 7.21 -57.59
CA ILE A 728 12.04 6.27 -58.72
C ILE A 728 10.73 6.24 -59.53
N LEU A 729 9.58 6.17 -58.86
CA LEU A 729 8.27 6.16 -59.54
C LEU A 729 7.95 7.51 -60.21
N ASN A 730 8.48 8.60 -59.67
CA ASN A 730 8.37 9.94 -60.24
C ASN A 730 9.42 10.25 -61.33
N GLU A 731 10.24 9.26 -61.71
CA GLU A 731 11.35 9.39 -62.67
C GLU A 731 12.45 10.41 -62.26
N ASP A 732 12.52 10.75 -60.98
CA ASP A 732 13.53 11.65 -60.41
C ASP A 732 14.70 10.82 -59.84
N TRP A 733 15.56 10.34 -60.75
CA TRP A 733 16.63 9.42 -60.40
C TRP A 733 17.70 10.04 -59.50
N ASP A 734 17.94 11.35 -59.64
CA ASP A 734 18.96 12.06 -58.88
C ASP A 734 18.56 12.18 -57.41
N ALA A 735 17.31 12.57 -57.14
CA ALA A 735 16.77 12.60 -55.79
C ALA A 735 16.72 11.19 -55.16
N ALA A 736 16.32 10.16 -55.92
CA ALA A 736 16.29 8.78 -55.44
C ALA A 736 17.69 8.28 -55.03
N ILE A 737 18.71 8.53 -55.85
CA ILE A 737 20.10 8.14 -55.54
C ILE A 737 20.60 8.85 -54.28
N ALA A 738 20.30 10.14 -54.14
CA ALA A 738 20.70 10.92 -52.96
C ALA A 738 20.10 10.35 -51.66
N ASP A 739 18.81 10.00 -51.67
CA ASP A 739 18.13 9.41 -50.51
C ASP A 739 18.70 8.04 -50.14
N PHE A 740 18.91 7.14 -51.10
CA PHE A 740 19.50 5.83 -50.79
C PHE A 740 20.96 5.92 -50.35
N GLN A 741 21.75 6.85 -50.90
CA GLN A 741 23.11 7.09 -50.43
C GLN A 741 23.11 7.63 -48.99
N LYS A 742 22.17 8.51 -48.65
CA LYS A 742 22.02 9.01 -47.29
C LYS A 742 21.61 7.89 -46.32
N ALA A 743 20.67 7.05 -46.73
CA ALA A 743 20.26 5.86 -45.97
C ALA A 743 21.43 4.91 -45.71
N LEU A 744 22.29 4.65 -46.72
CA LEU A 744 23.47 3.79 -46.57
C LEU A 744 24.59 4.42 -45.75
N LYS A 745 24.71 5.76 -45.71
CA LYS A 745 25.63 6.45 -44.79
C LYS A 745 25.22 6.26 -43.33
N ALA A 746 23.91 6.21 -43.06
CA ALA A 746 23.38 5.94 -41.73
C ALA A 746 23.47 4.45 -41.36
N ASN A 747 23.21 3.55 -42.31
CA ASN A 747 23.32 2.10 -42.13
C ASN A 747 23.83 1.39 -43.39
N GLU A 748 25.12 1.05 -43.40
CA GLU A 748 25.81 0.47 -44.55
C GLU A 748 25.26 -0.91 -44.97
N GLU A 749 24.72 -1.68 -44.01
CA GLU A 749 24.22 -3.05 -44.26
C GLU A 749 22.74 -3.10 -44.67
N HIS A 750 22.07 -1.94 -44.79
CA HIS A 750 20.65 -1.90 -45.08
C HIS A 750 20.32 -2.41 -46.50
N LYS A 751 19.82 -3.65 -46.59
CA LYS A 751 19.57 -4.36 -47.85
C LYS A 751 18.66 -3.58 -48.82
N LYS A 752 17.54 -3.05 -48.33
CA LYS A 752 16.57 -2.29 -49.14
C LYS A 752 17.21 -1.04 -49.76
N ALA A 753 18.06 -0.34 -49.00
CA ALA A 753 18.74 0.86 -49.48
C ALA A 753 19.77 0.53 -50.57
N ARG A 754 20.52 -0.57 -50.40
CA ARG A 754 21.51 -1.04 -51.39
C ARG A 754 20.86 -1.49 -52.70
N GLU A 755 19.78 -2.26 -52.62
CA GLU A 755 19.02 -2.70 -53.79
C GLU A 755 18.34 -1.52 -54.50
N GLY A 756 17.78 -0.58 -53.71
CA GLY A 756 17.19 0.67 -54.20
C GLY A 756 18.20 1.54 -54.96
N LEU A 757 19.41 1.73 -54.41
CA LEU A 757 20.48 2.48 -55.05
C LEU A 757 20.89 1.86 -56.40
N GLN A 758 21.15 0.56 -56.42
CA GLN A 758 21.50 -0.16 -57.66
C GLN A 758 20.38 -0.05 -58.71
N LYS A 759 19.11 -0.14 -58.28
CA LYS A 759 17.95 0.01 -59.15
C LYS A 759 17.88 1.42 -59.73
N ALA A 760 18.03 2.46 -58.90
CA ALA A 760 17.99 3.87 -59.32
C ALA A 760 19.14 4.19 -60.30
N GLU A 761 20.37 3.76 -60.01
CA GLU A 761 21.52 3.95 -60.92
C GLU A 761 21.33 3.23 -62.26
N ARG A 762 20.79 2.01 -62.25
CA ARG A 762 20.51 1.26 -63.47
C ARG A 762 19.45 1.96 -64.31
N LEU A 763 18.37 2.44 -63.70
CA LEU A 763 17.30 3.18 -64.38
C LEU A 763 17.79 4.52 -64.93
N LYS A 764 18.60 5.27 -64.17
CA LYS A 764 19.27 6.49 -64.64
C LYS A 764 20.14 6.24 -65.87
N LYS A 765 20.95 5.17 -65.85
CA LYS A 765 21.78 4.75 -67.00
C LYS A 765 20.92 4.32 -68.20
N GLN A 766 19.75 3.72 -67.98
CA GLN A 766 18.82 3.37 -69.06
C GLN A 766 18.13 4.60 -69.65
N ALA A 767 17.74 5.58 -68.82
CA ALA A 767 17.12 6.83 -69.25
C ALA A 767 18.09 7.74 -70.02
N GLY A 768 19.38 7.74 -69.65
CA GLY A 768 20.44 8.47 -70.34
C GLY A 768 20.88 7.86 -71.67
N LYS A 769 20.55 6.59 -71.95
CA LYS A 769 20.90 5.93 -73.21
C LYS A 769 19.92 6.35 -74.32
N ARG A 770 20.47 6.85 -75.43
CA ARG A 770 19.69 7.22 -76.63
C ARG A 770 19.18 5.93 -77.29
N ASP A 771 17.87 5.70 -77.28
CA ASP A 771 17.28 4.59 -78.04
C ASP A 771 17.15 4.97 -79.53
N TYR A 772 18.18 4.64 -80.32
CA TYR A 772 18.23 4.95 -81.74
C TYR A 772 17.05 4.37 -82.56
N TYR A 773 16.50 3.22 -82.15
CA TYR A 773 15.33 2.63 -82.82
C TYR A 773 14.07 3.46 -82.54
N LYS A 774 13.90 3.94 -81.30
CA LYS A 774 12.81 4.83 -80.89
C LYS A 774 12.91 6.21 -81.55
N ILE A 775 14.13 6.74 -81.72
CA ILE A 775 14.39 8.03 -82.40
C ILE A 775 13.95 7.98 -83.87
N LEU A 776 14.26 6.90 -84.60
CA LEU A 776 13.82 6.73 -86.00
C LEU A 776 12.41 6.13 -86.15
N GLY A 777 11.78 5.68 -85.07
CA GLY A 777 10.45 5.08 -85.09
C GLY A 777 10.38 3.73 -85.81
N VAL A 778 11.46 2.95 -85.77
CA VAL A 778 11.59 1.66 -86.46
C VAL A 778 11.70 0.50 -85.47
N ARG A 779 11.25 -0.69 -85.85
CA ARG A 779 11.38 -1.90 -85.01
C ARG A 779 12.84 -2.36 -84.97
N ARG A 780 13.24 -3.06 -83.90
CA ARG A 780 14.63 -3.55 -83.73
C ARG A 780 15.13 -4.47 -84.85
N ASN A 781 14.22 -5.14 -85.55
CA ASN A 781 14.53 -6.01 -86.70
C ASN A 781 14.47 -5.28 -88.07
N ALA A 782 14.32 -3.95 -88.10
CA ALA A 782 14.20 -3.19 -89.34
C ALA A 782 15.43 -3.35 -90.25
N ASN A 783 15.20 -3.50 -91.55
CA ASN A 783 16.29 -3.62 -92.52
C ASN A 783 16.89 -2.25 -92.87
N LYS A 784 18.08 -2.23 -93.47
CA LYS A 784 18.81 -0.99 -93.81
C LYS A 784 18.00 -0.03 -94.70
N ARG A 785 17.12 -0.55 -95.56
CA ARG A 785 16.26 0.26 -96.44
C ARG A 785 15.17 0.97 -95.65
N GLU A 786 14.54 0.29 -94.69
CA GLU A 786 13.53 0.86 -93.79
C GLU A 786 14.11 1.96 -92.90
N ILE A 787 15.31 1.73 -92.34
CA ILE A 787 16.04 2.71 -91.52
C ILE A 787 16.35 3.97 -92.32
N MET A 788 16.86 3.83 -93.55
CA MET A 788 17.16 4.97 -94.42
C MET A 788 15.89 5.71 -94.88
N LYS A 789 14.76 5.00 -95.07
CA LYS A 789 13.47 5.62 -95.40
C LYS A 789 12.94 6.45 -94.23
N ALA A 790 13.02 5.92 -93.01
CA ALA A 790 12.63 6.63 -91.79
C ALA A 790 13.50 7.86 -91.52
N TYR A 791 14.83 7.70 -91.68
CA TYR A 791 15.79 8.80 -91.59
C TYR A 791 15.46 9.94 -92.56
N ARG A 792 15.28 9.64 -93.85
CA ARG A 792 14.99 10.69 -94.86
C ARG A 792 13.72 11.48 -94.51
N LYS A 793 12.67 10.78 -94.07
CA LYS A 793 11.41 11.41 -93.66
C LYS A 793 11.59 12.35 -92.46
N LEU A 794 12.27 11.87 -91.42
CA LEU A 794 12.47 12.63 -90.19
C LEU A 794 13.50 13.77 -90.34
N ALA A 795 14.57 13.55 -91.11
CA ALA A 795 15.56 14.57 -91.43
C ALA A 795 14.94 15.71 -92.25
N GLN A 796 14.07 15.41 -93.22
CA GLN A 796 13.34 16.44 -93.96
C GLN A 796 12.35 17.20 -93.07
N GLN A 797 11.70 16.53 -92.12
CA GLN A 797 10.74 17.16 -91.21
C GLN A 797 11.42 18.08 -90.19
N TRP A 798 12.52 17.63 -89.60
CA TRP A 798 13.23 18.30 -88.50
C TRP A 798 14.46 19.08 -88.97
N HIS A 799 14.57 19.42 -90.25
CA HIS A 799 15.67 20.26 -90.72
C HIS A 799 15.57 21.66 -90.10
N PRO A 800 16.65 22.24 -89.53
CA PRO A 800 16.60 23.54 -88.86
C PRO A 800 16.08 24.70 -89.72
N ASP A 801 16.21 24.59 -91.05
CA ASP A 801 15.72 25.61 -91.99
C ASP A 801 14.19 25.65 -92.12
N ASN A 802 13.48 24.63 -91.61
CA ASN A 802 12.01 24.60 -91.62
C ASN A 802 11.37 25.44 -90.51
N PHE A 803 12.15 25.92 -89.54
CA PHE A 803 11.67 26.64 -88.36
C PHE A 803 12.24 28.06 -88.33
N GLN A 804 11.35 29.06 -88.19
CA GLN A 804 11.72 30.48 -88.22
C GLN A 804 11.96 31.06 -86.80
N ASP A 805 11.40 30.43 -85.77
CA ASP A 805 11.59 30.82 -84.37
C ASP A 805 12.89 30.22 -83.80
N ASP A 806 13.69 31.03 -83.10
CA ASP A 806 15.03 30.64 -82.63
C ASP A 806 15.00 29.52 -81.58
N GLU A 807 13.97 29.48 -80.73
CA GLU A 807 13.75 28.43 -79.72
C GLU A 807 13.33 27.10 -80.39
N GLU A 808 12.43 27.16 -81.37
CA GLU A 808 12.03 25.98 -82.16
C GLU A 808 13.16 25.47 -83.05
N LYS A 809 13.96 26.37 -83.63
CA LYS A 809 15.12 26.02 -84.47
C LYS A 809 16.19 25.28 -83.68
N LYS A 810 16.45 25.70 -82.44
CA LYS A 810 17.35 25.00 -81.51
C LYS A 810 16.83 23.59 -81.17
N LYS A 811 15.53 23.46 -80.87
CA LYS A 811 14.88 22.15 -80.62
C LYS A 811 14.91 21.24 -81.86
N ALA A 812 14.72 21.80 -83.05
CA ALA A 812 14.80 21.06 -84.30
C ALA A 812 16.24 20.61 -84.59
N GLN A 813 17.23 21.45 -84.33
CA GLN A 813 18.65 21.13 -84.45
C GLN A 813 19.05 19.97 -83.54
N ASP A 814 18.64 19.98 -82.27
CA ASP A 814 18.91 18.87 -81.34
C ASP A 814 18.26 17.57 -81.79
N LYS A 815 17.02 17.62 -82.29
CA LYS A 815 16.35 16.45 -82.86
C LYS A 815 17.03 15.95 -84.13
N PHE A 816 17.48 16.85 -85.00
CA PHE A 816 18.17 16.51 -86.23
C PHE A 816 19.52 15.82 -85.96
N ILE A 817 20.27 16.29 -84.96
CA ILE A 817 21.51 15.65 -84.50
C ILE A 817 21.23 14.22 -84.01
N ASN A 818 20.18 14.02 -83.21
CA ASN A 818 19.79 12.69 -82.73
C ASN A 818 19.34 11.75 -83.86
N ILE A 819 18.59 12.26 -84.85
CA ILE A 819 18.17 11.51 -86.05
C ILE A 819 19.37 11.09 -86.90
N ALA A 820 20.37 11.97 -87.05
CA ALA A 820 21.61 11.67 -87.77
C ALA A 820 22.45 10.63 -87.04
N ALA A 821 22.63 10.76 -85.73
CA ALA A 821 23.31 9.78 -84.87
C ALA A 821 22.63 8.39 -84.96
N ALA A 822 21.30 8.35 -84.91
CA ALA A 822 20.54 7.10 -85.05
C ALA A 822 20.74 6.43 -86.41
N LYS A 823 20.82 7.21 -87.50
CA LYS A 823 21.15 6.67 -88.82
C LYS A 823 22.57 6.10 -88.83
N GLU A 824 23.54 6.77 -88.23
CA GLU A 824 24.93 6.31 -88.21
C GLU A 824 25.07 4.97 -87.50
N VAL A 825 24.49 4.84 -86.31
CA VAL A 825 24.57 3.61 -85.50
C VAL A 825 23.79 2.46 -86.13
N LEU A 826 22.58 2.70 -86.65
CA LEU A 826 21.70 1.61 -87.11
C LEU A 826 21.98 1.15 -88.55
N THR A 827 22.74 1.90 -89.34
CA THR A 827 23.07 1.52 -90.74
C THR A 827 24.41 0.82 -90.90
N ASP A 828 25.26 0.90 -89.88
CA ASP A 828 26.52 0.17 -89.74
C ASP A 828 26.30 -1.11 -88.93
N GLU A 829 26.67 -2.27 -89.48
CA GLU A 829 26.36 -3.57 -88.86
C GLU A 829 27.15 -3.84 -87.58
N GLU A 830 28.32 -3.25 -87.43
CA GLU A 830 29.17 -3.41 -86.26
C GLU A 830 28.68 -2.50 -85.13
N LYS A 831 28.44 -1.21 -85.43
CA LYS A 831 27.86 -0.26 -84.47
C LYS A 831 26.46 -0.68 -84.03
N ARG A 832 25.63 -1.18 -84.94
CA ARG A 832 24.29 -1.70 -84.59
C ARG A 832 24.39 -2.90 -83.66
N ARG A 833 25.34 -3.81 -83.89
CA ARG A 833 25.55 -5.00 -83.04
C ARG A 833 26.06 -4.63 -81.66
N GLN A 834 26.99 -3.67 -81.57
CA GLN A 834 27.45 -3.11 -80.29
C GLN A 834 26.28 -2.49 -79.52
N PHE A 835 25.44 -1.71 -80.20
CA PHE A 835 24.24 -1.11 -79.61
C PHE A 835 23.21 -2.16 -79.16
N ASP A 836 22.96 -3.18 -79.97
CA ASP A 836 22.06 -4.29 -79.63
C ASP A 836 22.60 -5.14 -78.45
N GLN A 837 23.92 -5.15 -78.22
CA GLN A 837 24.58 -5.74 -77.05
C GLN A 837 24.60 -4.79 -75.83
N GLY A 838 24.01 -3.60 -75.95
CA GLY A 838 23.86 -2.63 -74.86
C GLY A 838 25.01 -1.63 -74.72
N ILE A 839 25.95 -1.60 -75.67
CA ILE A 839 27.10 -0.68 -75.74
C ILE A 839 26.77 0.43 -76.75
N ASP A 840 26.64 1.69 -76.30
CA ASP A 840 26.37 2.81 -77.21
C ASP A 840 27.65 3.22 -77.97
N PRO A 841 27.72 3.04 -79.31
CA PRO A 841 28.94 3.29 -80.08
C PRO A 841 29.29 4.78 -80.21
N LEU A 842 28.36 5.68 -79.86
CA LEU A 842 28.55 7.13 -79.94
C LEU A 842 28.58 7.80 -78.55
N ASP A 843 28.62 7.02 -77.46
CA ASP A 843 28.76 7.55 -76.10
C ASP A 843 30.22 7.97 -75.82
N PRO A 844 30.49 9.27 -75.54
CA PRO A 844 31.85 9.76 -75.27
C PRO A 844 32.53 9.08 -74.07
N GLN A 845 31.76 8.53 -73.12
CA GLN A 845 32.31 7.86 -71.93
C GLN A 845 32.72 6.41 -72.18
N ALA A 846 32.20 5.77 -73.23
CA ALA A 846 32.61 4.41 -73.62
C ALA A 846 34.04 4.36 -74.20
N GLN A 847 34.60 5.51 -74.58
CA GLN A 847 35.92 5.61 -75.20
C GLN A 847 37.08 5.79 -74.20
N GLN A 848 36.80 5.87 -72.88
CA GLN A 848 37.81 6.10 -71.84
C GLN A 848 37.97 4.96 -70.81
N GLY A 849 37.23 3.85 -70.90
CA GLY A 849 37.18 2.81 -69.87
C GLY A 849 37.55 1.40 -70.34
N GLY A 850 38.81 1.18 -70.73
CA GLY A 850 39.34 -0.15 -71.07
C GLY A 850 40.48 -0.56 -70.13
N GLY A 851 40.16 -1.01 -68.92
CA GLY A 851 41.15 -1.55 -67.98
C GLY A 851 40.46 -2.09 -66.72
N GLY A 852 40.22 -3.40 -66.68
CA GLY A 852 39.56 -4.06 -65.55
C GLY A 852 40.48 -4.39 -64.39
N HIS A 853 39.94 -4.49 -63.16
CA HIS A 853 40.46 -5.44 -62.17
C HIS A 853 39.48 -5.74 -61.03
N TRP A 854 39.52 -7.01 -60.62
CA TRP A 854 38.94 -7.61 -59.42
C TRP A 854 39.92 -7.45 -58.22
N GLY A 855 39.40 -7.39 -56.98
CA GLY A 855 40.09 -7.95 -55.80
C GLY A 855 40.70 -6.99 -54.74
N HIS A 856 40.06 -7.01 -53.55
CA HIS A 856 40.58 -6.99 -52.15
C HIS A 856 41.70 -6.04 -51.62
N HIS A 857 41.31 -5.33 -50.54
CA HIS A 857 41.94 -5.07 -49.22
C HIS A 857 43.26 -4.26 -49.00
N GLN A 858 43.13 -3.39 -47.97
CA GLN A 858 44.09 -2.89 -46.96
C GLN A 858 44.97 -1.65 -47.24
N GLY A 859 44.64 -0.55 -46.54
CA GLY A 859 45.44 -0.06 -45.39
C GLY A 859 46.55 0.98 -45.63
N PHE A 860 46.35 2.19 -45.04
CA PHE A 860 47.33 3.26 -44.71
C PHE A 860 47.97 4.01 -45.91
N GLN A 861 48.22 5.32 -45.94
CA GLN A 861 48.32 6.38 -44.92
C GLN A 861 48.21 7.76 -45.62
N HIS A 862 47.68 8.77 -44.93
CA HIS A 862 47.53 10.15 -45.38
C HIS A 862 48.84 10.86 -45.80
N GLN A 863 48.77 11.76 -46.79
CA GLN A 863 49.28 13.14 -46.67
C GLN A 863 48.93 14.05 -47.87
N GLY A 864 48.21 15.13 -47.57
CA GLY A 864 48.48 16.50 -48.06
C GLY A 864 48.29 16.86 -49.53
N PHE A 865 47.12 17.44 -49.85
CA PHE A 865 47.02 18.52 -50.86
C PHE A 865 47.67 19.80 -50.33
N PRO A 866 48.14 20.71 -51.20
CA PRO A 866 47.42 21.98 -51.28
C PRO A 866 47.35 22.63 -52.68
N HIS A 867 46.15 23.16 -52.98
CA HIS A 867 45.81 24.16 -54.01
C HIS A 867 46.01 23.77 -55.48
N GLY A 868 45.09 23.97 -56.42
CA GLY A 868 43.86 24.75 -56.49
C GLY A 868 43.75 25.24 -57.93
N PHE A 869 42.74 24.82 -58.69
CA PHE A 869 42.43 25.46 -59.97
C PHE A 869 40.92 25.46 -60.22
N ASN A 870 40.39 26.66 -60.31
CA ASN A 870 38.98 27.04 -60.36
C ASN A 870 38.49 26.97 -61.83
N PRO A 871 37.37 26.29 -62.18
CA PRO A 871 36.98 26.13 -63.56
C PRO A 871 35.81 27.05 -63.93
N PHE A 872 35.95 28.37 -63.80
CA PHE A 872 35.10 29.33 -64.55
C PHE A 872 35.87 30.65 -64.77
N GLY A 873 36.31 30.85 -66.01
CA GLY A 873 36.96 32.06 -66.48
C GLY A 873 36.79 32.17 -67.99
N ASP A 874 35.94 33.10 -68.36
CA ASP A 874 35.49 33.57 -69.68
C ASP A 874 36.57 33.64 -70.79
N GLY A 875 36.18 33.38 -72.04
CA GLY A 875 37.08 33.49 -73.20
C GLY A 875 36.55 32.85 -74.48
N GLY A 876 35.82 33.63 -75.28
CA GLY A 876 35.29 33.21 -76.57
C GLY A 876 36.35 32.77 -77.59
N GLY A 877 36.00 31.76 -78.39
CA GLY A 877 36.76 31.31 -79.54
C GLY A 877 35.87 30.53 -80.51
N SER A 878 35.56 31.12 -81.66
CA SER A 878 34.80 30.49 -82.74
C SER A 878 35.60 29.35 -83.37
N PHE A 879 35.03 28.15 -83.48
CA PHE A 879 35.57 27.09 -84.33
C PHE A 879 34.85 27.11 -85.69
N LYS A 880 35.57 27.52 -86.75
CA LYS A 880 35.17 27.33 -88.16
C LYS A 880 35.64 25.95 -88.63
N PHE A 881 34.74 25.18 -89.25
CA PHE A 881 35.10 23.99 -90.01
C PHE A 881 35.45 24.35 -91.45
N HIS A 882 36.62 23.92 -91.92
CA HIS A 882 36.95 23.83 -93.34
C HIS A 882 36.50 22.47 -93.86
N PHE A 883 35.68 22.47 -94.92
CA PHE A 883 35.39 21.27 -95.71
C PHE A 883 36.40 21.20 -96.87
N GLY A 884 37.09 20.06 -96.95
CA GLY A 884 37.71 19.53 -98.16
C GLY A 884 37.05 18.19 -98.48
#